data_AF-A0A1E4JI91-F1
#
_entry.id   AF-A0A1E4JI91-F1
#
_cell.length_a   1.000
_cell.length_b   1.000
_cell.length_c   1.000
_cell.angle_alpha   90.00
_cell.angle_beta   90.00
_cell.angle_gamma   90.00
#
_symmetry.space_group_name_H-M   'P 1'
#
loop_
_entity.id
_entity.type
_entity.pdbx_description
1 polymer ?
#
loop_
_entity_poly.entity_id
_entity_poly.type
_entity_poly.pdbx_seq_one_letter_code
_entity_poly.pdbx_strand_id
1 'polypeptide(L)'
;MGLDGAAAPVAIDTGGTPAFQPSWSPDGRWISYVSWTERDAGAVWLAPADGSAPPRRISALPAFYTYPAFTPDGQGIVTVRSSQAARLNLSLEYGKLREAELVLLPVAGGPARRLAEGSDGLNAVDMASGARRVVALVEGPGWYFQDGAVPVDDVRISPDGQWLLAQVAEQLHLVAMPPADNVAVDLSDPHLPHRRLTDVGADFFEWGDGGRRIDWSVGSTFLQRRMSDVTLNPAERPGWTADNGATVRHAVTVTLPRAIPVGAILLRGGRALTMADGDRIIADADILVRDGRIAAIGARGSFPVPAGTEIREIGGKTVLPGFIDTHDHIGSVRREVLGLEEWGLRARLAYGVTTSFDPSTLSIDMLAYQDMLDAGLMIGPRLRSTGPALFSMNRFASPGDVRAVLSRYRDDYRLGNIKEYRAGSRRSRQWIVDAARDMGLHQTTEGALSMKLDLSQIIDGYAGNEHALVAAPLQKDVLTLMVETRASYTATLQITNGGPPAQDQFIAAGDPHDDARLRRFWPHVAIDKAFLHRPWRRPAEYRFPAIAADAAALQRAGGLVGMGSHGEMPGIGFHWEMEAHGMGGMTPMEVLHAATIGSAETIGRRATLGSLEVGKFADMVILDGDPLADLRNARAVAQVMLAGRLYDAATLDQLWPVRQPLPPAWFSGDEARRWLPDQDAR
;
A
#
# COMPACT_ATOMS: atom_id res chain seq x y z
N MET A 1 -33.99 -3.78 -7.27
CA MET A 1 -33.48 -4.74 -8.27
C MET A 1 -32.72 -5.83 -7.54
N GLY A 2 -32.77 -7.08 -8.00
CA GLY A 2 -31.86 -8.10 -7.48
C GLY A 2 -30.44 -7.77 -7.91
N LEU A 3 -29.45 -8.02 -7.05
CA LEU A 3 -28.04 -8.04 -7.43
C LEU A 3 -27.77 -9.32 -8.22
N ASP A 4 -28.46 -9.55 -9.34
CA ASP A 4 -28.29 -10.76 -10.16
C ASP A 4 -27.10 -10.68 -11.12
N GLY A 5 -26.39 -9.53 -11.13
CA GLY A 5 -25.25 -9.25 -11.99
C GLY A 5 -25.63 -8.91 -13.44
N ALA A 6 -26.92 -8.82 -13.78
CA ALA A 6 -27.35 -8.50 -15.14
C ALA A 6 -27.35 -6.98 -15.44
N ALA A 7 -27.42 -6.14 -14.41
CA ALA A 7 -27.41 -4.70 -14.54
C ALA A 7 -25.99 -4.12 -14.49
N ALA A 8 -25.71 -3.16 -15.37
CA ALA A 8 -24.46 -2.40 -15.31
C ALA A 8 -24.47 -1.45 -14.10
N PRO A 9 -23.33 -1.27 -13.39
CA PRO A 9 -23.21 -0.27 -12.35
C PRO A 9 -23.52 1.13 -12.89
N VAL A 10 -24.32 1.90 -12.15
CA VAL A 10 -24.64 3.28 -12.48
C VAL A 10 -23.88 4.18 -11.52
N ALA A 11 -23.12 5.13 -12.06
CA ALA A 11 -22.45 6.14 -11.25
C ALA A 11 -23.49 7.14 -10.72
N ILE A 12 -23.48 7.37 -9.41
CA ILE A 12 -24.25 8.42 -8.77
C ILE A 12 -23.43 9.70 -8.83
N ASP A 13 -24.07 10.83 -9.15
CA ASP A 13 -23.40 12.13 -9.14
C ASP A 13 -23.00 12.52 -7.72
N THR A 14 -21.70 12.70 -7.49
CA THR A 14 -21.11 13.11 -6.21
C THR A 14 -20.64 14.56 -6.21
N GLY A 15 -20.98 15.35 -7.24
CA GLY A 15 -20.67 16.77 -7.31
C GLY A 15 -19.20 17.06 -7.57
N GLY A 16 -18.50 16.15 -8.25
CA GLY A 16 -17.09 16.31 -8.65
C GLY A 16 -16.06 16.22 -7.52
N THR A 17 -16.49 15.89 -6.30
CA THR A 17 -15.57 15.65 -5.18
C THR A 17 -15.41 14.14 -4.95
N PRO A 18 -14.20 13.64 -4.58
CA PRO A 18 -14.03 12.26 -4.15
C PRO A 18 -15.03 11.90 -3.04
N ALA A 19 -15.67 10.74 -3.17
CA ALA A 19 -16.73 10.29 -2.28
C ALA A 19 -16.41 8.90 -1.74
N PHE A 20 -16.56 8.72 -0.44
CA PHE A 20 -16.16 7.51 0.28
C PHE A 20 -17.22 7.13 1.31
N GLN A 21 -17.16 5.87 1.77
CA GLN A 21 -17.98 5.32 2.85
C GLN A 21 -19.48 5.67 2.74
N PRO A 22 -20.15 5.24 1.65
CA PRO A 22 -21.56 5.53 1.45
C PRO A 22 -22.44 4.81 2.48
N SER A 23 -23.57 5.42 2.83
CA SER A 23 -24.59 4.85 3.71
C SER A 23 -25.99 5.20 3.23
N TRP A 24 -26.89 4.23 3.24
CA TRP A 24 -28.27 4.38 2.79
C TRP A 24 -29.17 4.99 3.88
N SER A 25 -30.10 5.85 3.50
CA SER A 25 -31.19 6.25 4.38
C SER A 25 -32.14 5.08 4.64
N PRO A 26 -32.86 5.06 5.79
CA PRO A 26 -33.80 3.97 6.10
C PRO A 26 -34.91 3.76 5.06
N ASP A 27 -35.28 4.82 4.34
CA ASP A 27 -36.28 4.77 3.25
C ASP A 27 -35.67 4.41 1.88
N GLY A 28 -34.35 4.24 1.79
CA GLY A 28 -33.63 3.91 0.56
C GLY A 28 -33.59 5.03 -0.49
N ARG A 29 -34.04 6.26 -0.16
CA ARG A 29 -34.12 7.37 -1.12
C ARG A 29 -32.85 8.21 -1.21
N TRP A 30 -32.03 8.18 -0.17
CA TRP A 30 -30.84 9.00 -0.05
C TRP A 30 -29.62 8.17 0.27
N ILE A 31 -28.47 8.64 -0.20
CA ILE A 31 -27.16 8.11 0.14
C ILE A 31 -26.37 9.23 0.78
N SER A 32 -25.91 8.98 2.00
CA SER A 32 -24.91 9.80 2.67
C SER A 32 -23.52 9.32 2.31
N TYR A 33 -22.57 10.23 2.15
CA TYR A 33 -21.16 9.90 1.91
C TYR A 33 -20.25 10.98 2.50
N VAL A 34 -18.98 10.64 2.69
CA VAL A 34 -17.96 11.61 3.09
C VAL A 34 -17.09 11.98 1.90
N SER A 35 -16.72 13.25 1.82
CA SER A 35 -15.73 13.73 0.88
C SER A 35 -14.41 14.02 1.59
N TRP A 36 -13.30 14.03 0.84
CA TRP A 36 -12.00 14.46 1.36
C TRP A 36 -11.09 14.96 0.24
N THR A 37 -10.43 16.09 0.49
CA THR A 37 -9.19 16.48 -0.17
C THR A 37 -8.21 16.98 0.89
N GLU A 38 -6.91 16.86 0.64
CA GLU A 38 -5.88 17.35 1.56
C GLU A 38 -5.98 18.87 1.77
N ARG A 39 -6.44 19.60 0.75
CA ARG A 39 -6.58 21.06 0.75
C ARG A 39 -7.84 21.55 1.47
N ASP A 40 -8.99 20.98 1.13
CA ASP A 40 -10.31 21.51 1.55
C ASP A 40 -10.91 20.77 2.75
N ALA A 41 -10.17 19.79 3.30
CA ALA A 41 -10.66 18.82 4.27
C ALA A 41 -11.85 18.02 3.71
N GLY A 42 -12.67 17.48 4.62
CA GLY A 42 -13.83 16.68 4.28
C GLY A 42 -15.16 17.30 4.69
N ALA A 43 -16.22 16.71 4.16
CA ALA A 43 -17.58 17.06 4.47
C ALA A 43 -18.51 15.84 4.37
N VAL A 44 -19.68 15.94 4.98
CA VAL A 44 -20.76 14.96 4.83
C VAL A 44 -21.77 15.49 3.81
N TRP A 45 -22.12 14.65 2.84
CA TRP A 45 -22.99 14.98 1.73
C TRP A 45 -24.19 14.03 1.67
N LEU A 46 -25.25 14.48 1.00
CA LEU A 46 -26.40 13.67 0.64
C LEU A 46 -26.64 13.74 -0.86
N ALA A 47 -26.70 12.58 -1.50
CA ALA A 47 -27.16 12.42 -2.88
C ALA A 47 -28.49 11.65 -2.91
N PRO A 48 -29.43 11.99 -3.80
CA PRO A 48 -30.59 11.14 -4.05
C PRO A 48 -30.12 9.85 -4.75
N ALA A 49 -30.62 8.71 -4.30
CA ALA A 49 -30.15 7.39 -4.78
C ALA A 49 -30.48 7.13 -6.26
N ASP A 50 -31.49 7.80 -6.79
CA ASP A 50 -31.91 7.73 -8.20
C ASP A 50 -31.19 8.78 -9.08
N GLY A 51 -30.33 9.62 -8.50
CA GLY A 51 -29.66 10.71 -9.21
C GLY A 51 -30.59 11.83 -9.67
N SER A 52 -31.80 11.95 -9.12
CA SER A 52 -32.80 12.92 -9.59
C SER A 52 -32.42 14.39 -9.35
N ALA A 53 -31.43 14.66 -8.51
CA ALA A 53 -30.98 15.99 -8.14
C ALA A 53 -29.48 15.99 -7.77
N PRO A 54 -28.79 17.15 -7.85
CA PRO A 54 -27.41 17.26 -7.41
C PRO A 54 -27.25 16.96 -5.90
N PRO A 55 -26.08 16.46 -5.48
CA PRO A 55 -25.80 16.22 -4.07
C PRO A 55 -25.74 17.55 -3.29
N ARG A 56 -26.11 17.50 -2.02
CA ARG A 56 -26.06 18.64 -1.09
C ARG A 56 -25.18 18.35 0.11
N ARG A 57 -24.38 19.34 0.49
CA ARG A 57 -23.54 19.29 1.70
C ARG A 57 -24.41 19.47 2.95
N ILE A 58 -24.18 18.64 3.97
CA ILE A 58 -24.88 18.68 5.27
C ILE A 58 -24.01 19.25 6.37
N SER A 59 -22.72 18.91 6.39
CA SER A 59 -21.82 19.43 7.40
C SER A 59 -21.44 20.88 7.13
N ALA A 60 -21.62 21.77 8.11
CA ALA A 60 -21.21 23.17 7.97
C ALA A 60 -19.69 23.37 8.09
N LEU A 61 -19.03 22.59 8.97
CA LEU A 61 -17.60 22.70 9.25
C LEU A 61 -16.78 21.75 8.35
N PRO A 62 -15.76 22.24 7.60
CA PRO A 62 -14.77 21.38 6.97
C PRO A 62 -13.95 20.64 8.02
N ALA A 63 -13.90 19.30 7.95
CA ALA A 63 -13.20 18.45 8.92
C ALA A 63 -12.95 17.06 8.32
N PHE A 64 -12.22 16.19 9.01
CA PHE A 64 -12.10 14.79 8.60
C PHE A 64 -13.28 13.98 9.13
N TYR A 65 -14.23 13.65 8.25
CA TYR A 65 -15.43 12.86 8.58
C TYR A 65 -15.28 11.43 8.09
N THR A 66 -15.76 10.46 8.88
CA THR A 66 -15.84 9.04 8.48
C THR A 66 -17.10 8.39 9.04
N TYR A 67 -17.45 7.23 8.47
CA TYR A 67 -18.54 6.35 8.89
C TYR A 67 -19.87 7.08 9.09
N PRO A 68 -20.40 7.78 8.07
CA PRO A 68 -21.71 8.38 8.17
C PRO A 68 -22.77 7.29 8.28
N ALA A 69 -23.69 7.42 9.23
CA ALA A 69 -24.83 6.51 9.41
C ALA A 69 -26.10 7.30 9.72
N PHE A 70 -27.21 6.98 9.06
CA PHE A 70 -28.48 7.61 9.37
C PHE A 70 -29.02 7.18 10.74
N THR A 71 -29.71 8.09 11.41
CA THR A 71 -30.58 7.72 12.54
C THR A 71 -31.76 6.89 12.02
N PRO A 72 -32.36 6.00 12.86
CA PRO A 72 -33.47 5.15 12.42
C PRO A 72 -34.69 5.91 11.87
N ASP A 73 -34.92 7.14 12.34
CA ASP A 73 -36.00 8.03 11.86
C ASP A 73 -35.64 8.80 10.57
N GLY A 74 -34.41 8.65 10.07
CA GLY A 74 -33.88 9.34 8.89
C GLY A 74 -33.69 10.84 9.05
N GLN A 75 -33.87 11.41 10.24
CA GLN A 75 -33.80 12.86 10.48
C GLN A 75 -32.38 13.38 10.76
N GLY A 76 -31.45 12.50 11.08
CA GLY A 76 -30.07 12.84 11.37
C GLY A 76 -29.06 11.86 10.78
N ILE A 77 -27.81 12.29 10.73
CA ILE A 77 -26.65 11.49 10.35
C ILE A 77 -25.65 11.56 11.50
N VAL A 78 -25.29 10.40 12.06
CA VAL A 78 -24.20 10.24 13.01
C VAL A 78 -22.92 9.97 12.23
N THR A 79 -21.83 10.62 12.60
CA THR A 79 -20.52 10.44 11.94
C THR A 79 -19.39 10.72 12.91
N VAL A 80 -18.22 10.14 12.64
CA VAL A 80 -16.98 10.39 13.38
C VAL A 80 -16.26 11.58 12.76
N ARG A 81 -15.95 12.60 13.55
CA ARG A 81 -15.28 13.83 13.12
C ARG A 81 -13.93 14.00 13.82
N SER A 82 -12.88 14.31 13.07
CA SER A 82 -11.58 14.80 13.55
C SER A 82 -11.17 16.07 12.83
N SER A 83 -10.20 16.81 13.35
CA SER A 83 -9.64 17.97 12.63
C SER A 83 -8.87 17.53 11.37
N GLN A 84 -8.82 18.41 10.37
CA GLN A 84 -7.97 18.20 9.19
C GLN A 84 -6.49 18.05 9.58
N ALA A 85 -6.02 18.88 10.52
CA ALA A 85 -4.64 18.84 11.01
C ALA A 85 -4.30 17.50 11.66
N ALA A 86 -5.22 16.91 12.45
CA ALA A 86 -5.01 15.59 13.04
C ALA A 86 -4.80 14.53 11.94
N ARG A 87 -5.59 14.55 10.86
CA ARG A 87 -5.45 13.63 9.73
C ARG A 87 -4.11 13.84 8.99
N LEU A 88 -3.79 15.08 8.62
CA LEU A 88 -2.58 15.39 7.85
C LEU A 88 -1.28 15.13 8.63
N ASN A 89 -1.30 15.25 9.95
CA ASN A 89 -0.13 15.05 10.80
C ASN A 89 0.11 13.58 11.22
N LEU A 90 -0.82 12.66 10.91
CA LEU A 90 -0.61 11.23 11.13
C LEU A 90 0.34 10.67 10.07
N SER A 91 1.43 10.06 10.56
CA SER A 91 2.41 9.36 9.71
C SER A 91 1.91 7.99 9.25
N LEU A 92 1.08 7.34 10.06
CA LEU A 92 0.47 6.03 9.82
C LEU A 92 -0.93 6.01 10.43
N GLU A 93 -1.86 5.33 9.76
CA GLU A 93 -3.25 5.11 10.22
C GLU A 93 -3.45 3.72 10.79
N TYR A 94 -2.43 3.25 11.50
CA TYR A 94 -2.41 1.96 12.16
C TYR A 94 -2.26 2.16 13.67
N GLY A 95 -3.12 1.50 14.46
CA GLY A 95 -3.00 1.36 15.92
C GLY A 95 -3.05 2.64 16.77
N LYS A 96 -3.01 3.84 16.16
CA LYS A 96 -3.13 5.11 16.86
C LYS A 96 -4.56 5.61 16.75
N LEU A 97 -5.22 5.72 17.90
CA LEU A 97 -6.48 6.45 18.02
C LEU A 97 -6.21 7.92 17.62
N ARG A 98 -6.84 8.36 16.54
CA ARG A 98 -6.94 9.80 16.26
C ARG A 98 -7.95 10.40 17.23
N GLU A 99 -7.69 11.61 17.70
CA GLU A 99 -8.69 12.37 18.45
C GLU A 99 -9.92 12.55 17.57
N ALA A 100 -11.04 11.99 18.01
CA ALA A 100 -12.28 12.00 17.26
C ALA A 100 -13.48 12.15 18.19
N GLU A 101 -14.51 12.79 17.65
CA GLU A 101 -15.80 12.95 18.30
C GLU A 101 -16.90 12.34 17.43
N LEU A 102 -17.89 11.75 18.09
CA LEU A 102 -19.13 11.32 17.47
C LEU A 102 -20.06 12.53 17.41
N VAL A 103 -20.51 12.90 16.22
CA VAL A 103 -21.39 14.06 16.02
C VAL A 103 -22.67 13.68 15.29
N LEU A 104 -23.77 14.34 15.64
CA LEU A 104 -25.05 14.27 14.96
C LEU A 104 -25.23 15.50 14.06
N LEU A 105 -25.49 15.25 12.77
CA LEU A 105 -25.80 16.25 11.77
C LEU A 105 -27.30 16.17 11.41
N PRO A 106 -28.09 17.24 11.57
CA PRO A 106 -29.48 17.25 11.12
C PRO A 106 -29.57 17.15 9.60
N VAL A 107 -30.40 16.24 9.07
CA VAL A 107 -30.62 16.10 7.63
C VAL A 107 -31.23 17.37 7.04
N ALA A 108 -32.09 18.07 7.77
CA ALA A 108 -32.65 19.35 7.36
C ALA A 108 -31.59 20.49 7.25
N GLY A 109 -30.36 20.26 7.72
CA GLY A 109 -29.32 21.27 7.86
C GLY A 109 -29.33 21.91 9.25
N GLY A 110 -28.19 22.48 9.65
CA GLY A 110 -28.00 23.10 10.96
C GLY A 110 -26.65 22.76 11.59
N PRO A 111 -26.39 23.25 12.82
CA PRO A 111 -25.15 22.96 13.52
C PRO A 111 -25.05 21.48 13.91
N ALA A 112 -23.85 20.93 13.82
CA ALA A 112 -23.55 19.60 14.35
C ALA A 112 -23.66 19.61 15.88
N ARG A 113 -24.27 18.57 16.46
CA ARG A 113 -24.27 18.34 17.91
C ARG A 113 -23.28 17.25 18.25
N ARG A 114 -22.33 17.55 19.13
CA ARG A 114 -21.41 16.57 19.69
C ARG A 114 -22.17 15.61 20.61
N LEU A 115 -21.99 14.31 20.42
CA LEU A 115 -22.61 13.26 21.22
C LEU A 115 -21.61 12.66 22.21
N ALA A 116 -20.43 12.27 21.72
CA ALA A 116 -19.44 11.51 22.49
C ALA A 116 -18.02 11.72 21.93
N GLU A 117 -17.01 11.29 22.69
CA GLU A 117 -15.64 11.05 22.22
C GLU A 117 -15.46 9.58 21.86
N GLY A 118 -14.33 9.22 21.24
CA GLY A 118 -13.95 7.82 21.03
C GLY A 118 -13.84 7.02 22.34
N SER A 119 -14.11 5.72 22.26
CA SER A 119 -13.89 4.71 23.30
C SER A 119 -13.73 3.34 22.66
N ASP A 120 -13.09 2.41 23.35
CA ASP A 120 -12.89 1.05 22.86
C ASP A 120 -14.20 0.22 22.93
N GLY A 121 -14.30 -0.78 22.06
CA GLY A 121 -15.40 -1.75 22.02
C GLY A 121 -16.69 -1.27 21.34
N LEU A 122 -17.71 -2.13 21.35
CA LEU A 122 -19.04 -1.81 20.84
C LEU A 122 -19.80 -1.01 21.91
N ASN A 123 -20.11 0.25 21.61
CA ASN A 123 -20.72 1.19 22.55
C ASN A 123 -22.14 1.59 22.12
N ALA A 124 -23.09 1.54 23.06
CA ALA A 124 -24.37 2.22 22.94
C ALA A 124 -24.19 3.67 23.41
N VAL A 125 -24.71 4.62 22.62
CA VAL A 125 -24.67 6.05 22.93
C VAL A 125 -26.10 6.58 23.00
N ASP A 126 -26.47 7.14 24.15
CA ASP A 126 -27.74 7.85 24.28
C ASP A 126 -27.69 9.13 23.46
N MET A 127 -28.58 9.22 22.48
CA MET A 127 -28.57 10.31 21.51
C MET A 127 -28.88 11.66 22.16
N ALA A 128 -29.59 11.74 23.29
CA ALA A 128 -29.95 13.01 23.91
C ALA A 128 -28.82 13.55 24.81
N SER A 129 -28.31 12.72 25.69
CA SER A 129 -27.35 13.06 26.75
C SER A 129 -25.89 12.80 26.35
N GLY A 130 -25.63 11.95 25.36
CA GLY A 130 -24.28 11.49 25.04
C GLY A 130 -23.74 10.43 26.02
N ALA A 131 -24.57 9.97 26.97
CA ALA A 131 -24.19 8.92 27.91
C ALA A 131 -23.85 7.62 27.15
N ARG A 132 -22.79 6.94 27.60
CA ARG A 132 -22.27 5.74 26.93
C ARG A 132 -22.40 4.52 27.81
N ARG A 133 -22.58 3.37 27.16
CA ARG A 133 -22.54 2.05 27.78
C ARG A 133 -21.87 1.08 26.84
N VAL A 134 -20.85 0.36 27.31
CA VAL A 134 -20.23 -0.72 26.52
C VAL A 134 -21.23 -1.88 26.44
N VAL A 135 -21.57 -2.28 25.21
CA VAL A 135 -22.46 -3.39 24.91
C VAL A 135 -21.68 -4.69 24.93
N ALA A 136 -20.58 -4.74 24.16
CA ALA A 136 -19.72 -5.92 24.07
C ALA A 136 -18.27 -5.50 23.80
N LEU A 137 -17.34 -6.32 24.29
CA LEU A 137 -15.92 -6.28 23.92
C LEU A 137 -15.67 -7.50 23.04
N VAL A 138 -15.60 -7.30 21.73
CA VAL A 138 -15.39 -8.41 20.79
C VAL A 138 -13.91 -8.48 20.45
N GLU A 139 -13.32 -9.63 20.74
CA GLU A 139 -11.90 -9.89 20.59
C GLU A 139 -11.68 -11.12 19.69
N GLY A 140 -10.51 -11.23 19.11
CA GLY A 140 -10.07 -12.39 18.34
C GLY A 140 -8.59 -12.66 18.55
N PRO A 141 -8.02 -13.60 17.78
CA PRO A 141 -6.63 -13.98 17.93
C PRO A 141 -5.71 -12.78 17.71
N GLY A 142 -4.67 -12.69 18.53
CA GLY A 142 -3.67 -11.64 18.49
C GLY A 142 -3.14 -11.37 17.09
N TRP A 143 -2.92 -10.09 16.81
CA TRP A 143 -2.50 -9.59 15.50
C TRP A 143 -1.04 -9.13 15.51
N TYR A 144 -0.32 -9.38 14.41
CA TYR A 144 1.07 -9.01 14.13
C TYR A 144 2.06 -9.51 15.19
N PHE A 145 2.30 -8.66 16.19
CA PHE A 145 3.31 -8.81 17.23
C PHE A 145 2.69 -8.98 18.62
N GLN A 146 1.36 -8.94 18.71
CA GLN A 146 0.64 -9.05 19.97
C GLN A 146 0.20 -10.50 20.19
N ASP A 147 0.64 -11.07 21.30
CA ASP A 147 0.14 -12.36 21.79
C ASP A 147 -1.13 -12.12 22.62
N GLY A 148 -2.07 -13.08 22.60
CA GLY A 148 -3.32 -13.01 23.35
C GLY A 148 -4.51 -12.56 22.51
N ALA A 149 -5.64 -12.27 23.16
CA ALA A 149 -6.83 -11.77 22.51
C ALA A 149 -6.70 -10.25 22.26
N VAL A 150 -7.11 -9.78 21.08
CA VAL A 150 -7.09 -8.36 20.69
C VAL A 150 -8.44 -7.97 20.09
N PRO A 151 -8.84 -6.68 20.12
CA PRO A 151 -10.05 -6.24 19.46
C PRO A 151 -10.11 -6.68 18.00
N VAL A 152 -11.29 -7.11 17.56
CA VAL A 152 -11.56 -7.47 16.16
C VAL A 152 -11.47 -6.22 15.25
N ASP A 153 -11.30 -6.45 13.94
CA ASP A 153 -11.09 -5.39 12.93
C ASP A 153 -12.32 -4.48 12.79
N ASP A 154 -13.52 -5.08 12.73
CA ASP A 154 -14.81 -4.36 12.69
C ASP A 154 -15.92 -5.27 13.28
N VAL A 155 -17.01 -4.65 13.75
CA VAL A 155 -18.19 -5.33 14.30
C VAL A 155 -19.50 -4.63 13.90
N ARG A 156 -20.50 -5.41 13.48
CA ARG A 156 -21.84 -4.92 13.10
C ARG A 156 -22.93 -5.66 13.85
N ILE A 157 -23.78 -4.91 14.54
CA ILE A 157 -24.97 -5.43 15.22
C ILE A 157 -26.11 -5.65 14.21
N SER A 158 -26.83 -6.77 14.33
CA SER A 158 -28.04 -7.00 13.53
C SER A 158 -29.14 -6.00 13.89
N PRO A 159 -30.04 -5.65 12.96
CA PRO A 159 -31.14 -4.73 13.24
C PRO A 159 -32.06 -5.14 14.40
N ASP A 160 -32.18 -6.45 14.70
CA ASP A 160 -32.95 -6.99 15.83
C ASP A 160 -32.14 -7.09 17.14
N GLY A 161 -30.85 -6.71 17.11
CA GLY A 161 -29.93 -6.75 18.24
C GLY A 161 -29.54 -8.14 18.71
N GLN A 162 -29.89 -9.20 18.00
CA GLN A 162 -29.65 -10.59 18.43
C GLN A 162 -28.27 -11.13 18.00
N TRP A 163 -27.63 -10.53 17.01
CA TRP A 163 -26.44 -11.06 16.37
C TRP A 163 -25.36 -10.00 16.18
N LEU A 164 -24.12 -10.47 16.15
CA LEU A 164 -22.93 -9.70 15.80
C LEU A 164 -22.25 -10.35 14.60
N LEU A 165 -21.94 -9.54 13.58
CA LEU A 165 -20.92 -9.85 12.60
C LEU A 165 -19.60 -9.26 13.09
N ALA A 166 -18.54 -10.06 13.15
CA ALA A 166 -17.22 -9.63 13.59
C ALA A 166 -16.17 -10.08 12.56
N GLN A 167 -15.31 -9.16 12.13
CA GLN A 167 -14.23 -9.43 11.18
C GLN A 167 -12.90 -9.54 11.92
N VAL A 168 -12.15 -10.60 11.67
CA VAL A 168 -10.79 -10.77 12.20
C VAL A 168 -9.92 -11.49 11.18
N ALA A 169 -8.72 -10.98 10.91
CA ALA A 169 -7.81 -11.52 9.90
C ALA A 169 -8.51 -11.68 8.53
N GLU A 170 -9.27 -10.64 8.17
CA GLU A 170 -10.16 -10.57 6.99
C GLU A 170 -11.20 -11.69 6.89
N GLN A 171 -11.45 -12.46 7.95
CA GLN A 171 -12.48 -13.49 7.99
C GLN A 171 -13.70 -12.97 8.73
N LEU A 172 -14.89 -13.22 8.17
CA LEU A 172 -16.15 -12.78 8.76
C LEU A 172 -16.72 -13.88 9.64
N HIS A 173 -17.07 -13.53 10.87
CA HIS A 173 -17.66 -14.42 11.86
C HIS A 173 -19.04 -13.92 12.30
N LEU A 174 -19.95 -14.87 12.51
CA LEU A 174 -21.23 -14.65 13.18
C LEU A 174 -21.14 -15.16 14.62
N VAL A 175 -21.58 -14.33 15.57
CA VAL A 175 -21.74 -14.70 16.97
C VAL A 175 -23.05 -14.13 17.51
N ALA A 176 -23.65 -14.81 18.49
CA ALA A 176 -24.82 -14.30 19.17
C ALA A 176 -24.46 -13.06 20.02
N MET A 177 -25.38 -12.11 20.13
CA MET A 177 -25.24 -11.00 21.08
C MET A 177 -25.11 -11.54 22.51
N PRO A 178 -24.13 -11.10 23.31
CA PRO A 178 -24.07 -11.49 24.72
C PRO A 178 -25.34 -11.09 25.48
N PRO A 179 -25.77 -11.89 26.46
CA PRO A 179 -27.02 -11.66 27.21
C PRO A 179 -26.94 -10.48 28.19
N ALA A 180 -25.73 -9.95 28.42
CA ALA A 180 -25.46 -8.84 29.32
C ALA A 180 -24.39 -7.93 28.72
N ASP A 181 -24.36 -6.70 29.24
CA ASP A 181 -23.42 -5.67 28.84
C ASP A 181 -22.03 -5.92 29.43
N ASN A 182 -20.99 -5.29 28.85
CA ASN A 182 -19.59 -5.44 29.26
C ASN A 182 -19.07 -6.88 29.22
N VAL A 183 -19.70 -7.77 28.45
CA VAL A 183 -19.24 -9.15 28.27
C VAL A 183 -18.18 -9.18 27.17
N ALA A 184 -17.06 -9.83 27.47
CA ALA A 184 -16.02 -10.13 26.48
C ALA A 184 -16.46 -11.33 25.62
N VAL A 185 -16.31 -11.19 24.31
CA VAL A 185 -16.60 -12.20 23.30
C VAL A 185 -15.29 -12.46 22.55
N ASP A 186 -14.50 -13.43 23.01
CA ASP A 186 -13.23 -13.80 22.37
C ASP A 186 -13.46 -14.93 21.35
N LEU A 187 -13.33 -14.62 20.06
CA LEU A 187 -13.44 -15.58 18.96
C LEU A 187 -12.37 -16.69 19.02
N SER A 188 -11.31 -16.50 19.79
CA SER A 188 -10.26 -17.50 20.03
C SER A 188 -10.65 -18.53 21.09
N ASP A 189 -11.67 -18.25 21.91
CA ASP A 189 -12.12 -19.13 22.97
C ASP A 189 -12.66 -20.44 22.37
N PRO A 190 -12.04 -21.60 22.68
CA PRO A 190 -12.51 -22.91 22.21
C PRO A 190 -13.81 -23.38 22.87
N HIS A 191 -14.54 -22.50 23.57
CA HIS A 191 -15.87 -22.75 24.13
C HIS A 191 -16.93 -21.78 23.61
N LEU A 192 -16.56 -20.74 22.85
CA LEU A 192 -17.50 -19.79 22.30
C LEU A 192 -18.23 -20.36 21.06
N PRO A 193 -19.56 -20.50 21.09
CA PRO A 193 -20.31 -20.84 19.89
C PRO A 193 -20.32 -19.66 18.92
N HIS A 194 -19.60 -19.82 17.81
CA HIS A 194 -19.54 -18.84 16.71
C HIS A 194 -19.52 -19.57 15.37
N ARG A 195 -19.58 -18.85 14.25
CA ARG A 195 -19.43 -19.41 12.90
C ARG A 195 -18.56 -18.53 12.03
N ARG A 196 -17.47 -19.06 11.47
CA ARG A 196 -16.76 -18.42 10.34
C ARG A 196 -17.60 -18.56 9.07
N LEU A 197 -18.05 -17.44 8.51
CA LEU A 197 -18.92 -17.39 7.33
C LEU A 197 -18.15 -17.48 6.02
N THR A 198 -16.86 -17.12 6.04
CA THR A 198 -16.04 -16.96 4.85
C THR A 198 -14.88 -17.95 4.83
N ASP A 199 -14.47 -18.34 3.63
CA ASP A 199 -13.23 -19.07 3.36
C ASP A 199 -12.17 -18.14 2.75
N VAL A 200 -12.53 -17.41 1.70
CA VAL A 200 -11.69 -16.44 1.00
C VAL A 200 -11.47 -15.18 1.86
N GLY A 201 -12.48 -14.78 2.63
CA GLY A 201 -12.50 -13.60 3.50
C GLY A 201 -13.62 -12.61 3.14
N ALA A 202 -13.56 -11.42 3.73
CA ALA A 202 -14.41 -10.27 3.47
C ALA A 202 -13.57 -8.99 3.62
N ASP A 203 -13.80 -8.01 2.75
CA ASP A 203 -13.22 -6.66 2.84
C ASP A 203 -14.21 -5.68 3.49
N PHE A 204 -15.46 -5.73 3.03
CA PHE A 204 -16.59 -4.97 3.57
C PHE A 204 -17.76 -5.90 3.83
N PHE A 205 -18.59 -5.61 4.83
CA PHE A 205 -19.76 -6.42 5.18
C PHE A 205 -20.86 -5.60 5.84
N GLU A 206 -22.10 -6.04 5.69
CA GLU A 206 -23.28 -5.37 6.27
C GLU A 206 -24.48 -6.32 6.40
N TRP A 207 -25.44 -5.95 7.25
CA TRP A 207 -26.74 -6.60 7.34
C TRP A 207 -27.69 -6.13 6.23
N GLY A 208 -28.24 -7.10 5.49
CA GLY A 208 -29.25 -6.88 4.47
C GLY A 208 -30.65 -7.30 4.92
N ASP A 209 -31.67 -6.74 4.27
CA ASP A 209 -33.07 -7.18 4.38
C ASP A 209 -33.59 -7.26 5.83
N GLY A 210 -33.26 -6.25 6.63
CA GLY A 210 -33.65 -6.15 8.05
C GLY A 210 -32.97 -7.19 8.95
N GLY A 211 -31.79 -7.68 8.57
CA GLY A 211 -31.04 -8.71 9.32
C GLY A 211 -31.28 -10.14 8.83
N ARG A 212 -32.13 -10.33 7.83
CA ARG A 212 -32.42 -11.66 7.24
C ARG A 212 -31.36 -12.13 6.25
N ARG A 213 -30.47 -11.22 5.83
CA ARG A 213 -29.38 -11.49 4.90
C ARG A 213 -28.08 -10.88 5.43
N ILE A 214 -26.97 -11.54 5.13
CA ILE A 214 -25.61 -11.06 5.37
C ILE A 214 -25.01 -10.80 3.99
N ASP A 215 -24.52 -9.59 3.78
CA ASP A 215 -23.88 -9.15 2.55
C ASP A 215 -22.40 -8.84 2.83
N TRP A 216 -21.49 -9.28 1.98
CA TRP A 216 -20.08 -8.89 2.06
C TRP A 216 -19.45 -8.81 0.67
N SER A 217 -18.27 -8.21 0.58
CA SER A 217 -17.49 -8.17 -0.65
C SER A 217 -16.06 -8.63 -0.45
N VAL A 218 -15.46 -9.10 -1.55
CA VAL A 218 -14.02 -9.35 -1.69
C VAL A 218 -13.60 -8.78 -3.04
N GLY A 219 -12.81 -7.71 -3.02
CA GLY A 219 -12.51 -6.89 -4.18
C GLY A 219 -13.78 -6.44 -4.90
N SER A 220 -13.89 -6.79 -6.17
CA SER A 220 -15.08 -6.48 -7.01
C SER A 220 -16.20 -7.52 -6.93
N THR A 221 -16.07 -8.54 -6.08
CA THR A 221 -17.06 -9.59 -5.92
C THR A 221 -17.96 -9.29 -4.72
N PHE A 222 -19.27 -9.30 -4.91
CA PHE A 222 -20.29 -9.24 -3.86
C PHE A 222 -20.83 -10.64 -3.58
N LEU A 223 -21.01 -10.95 -2.30
CA LEU A 223 -21.47 -12.22 -1.79
C LEU A 223 -22.65 -11.99 -0.83
N GLN A 224 -23.64 -12.87 -0.93
CA GLN A 224 -24.86 -12.76 -0.13
C GLN A 224 -25.25 -14.11 0.44
N ARG A 225 -25.68 -14.11 1.70
CA ARG A 225 -26.14 -15.32 2.38
C ARG A 225 -27.37 -15.03 3.22
N ARG A 226 -28.37 -15.92 3.16
CA ARG A 226 -29.52 -15.84 4.06
C ARG A 226 -29.11 -16.25 5.47
N MET A 227 -29.57 -15.50 6.46
CA MET A 227 -29.33 -15.79 7.87
C MET A 227 -29.93 -17.14 8.28
N SER A 228 -31.07 -17.53 7.70
CA SER A 228 -31.70 -18.84 7.91
C SER A 228 -30.83 -20.03 7.51
N ASP A 229 -29.84 -19.81 6.65
CA ASP A 229 -28.98 -20.84 6.10
C ASP A 229 -27.66 -20.95 6.90
N VAL A 230 -27.52 -20.17 7.98
CA VAL A 230 -26.34 -20.17 8.87
C VAL A 230 -26.68 -20.88 10.17
N THR A 231 -25.84 -21.81 10.59
CA THR A 231 -25.93 -22.45 11.91
C THR A 231 -24.63 -22.23 12.65
N LEU A 232 -24.69 -21.74 13.90
CA LEU A 232 -23.49 -21.63 14.76
C LEU A 232 -22.84 -23.01 14.93
N ASN A 233 -21.54 -23.01 15.22
CA ASN A 233 -20.91 -24.25 15.65
C ASN A 233 -21.55 -24.75 16.95
N PRO A 234 -21.73 -26.08 17.11
CA PRO A 234 -22.21 -26.63 18.37
C PRO A 234 -21.21 -26.32 19.49
N ALA A 235 -21.69 -26.10 20.70
CA ALA A 235 -20.89 -25.68 21.85
C ALA A 235 -19.80 -26.71 22.21
N GLU A 236 -20.00 -27.99 21.87
CA GLU A 236 -19.04 -29.07 22.12
C GLU A 236 -17.98 -29.21 21.01
N ARG A 237 -18.16 -28.53 19.87
CA ARG A 237 -17.19 -28.48 18.75
C ARG A 237 -17.12 -27.08 18.12
N PRO A 238 -16.80 -26.03 18.89
CA PRO A 238 -16.55 -24.72 18.33
C PRO A 238 -15.26 -24.79 17.51
N GLY A 239 -15.29 -24.21 16.32
CA GLY A 239 -14.20 -24.36 15.38
C GLY A 239 -14.21 -23.27 14.32
N TRP A 240 -13.02 -22.98 13.79
CA TRP A 240 -12.82 -21.94 12.79
C TRP A 240 -13.06 -22.44 11.36
N THR A 241 -13.79 -23.54 11.18
CA THR A 241 -14.13 -24.05 9.85
C THR A 241 -15.09 -23.09 9.16
N ALA A 242 -14.71 -22.66 7.95
CA ALA A 242 -15.59 -21.90 7.08
C ALA A 242 -16.85 -22.70 6.78
N ASP A 243 -17.98 -22.01 6.79
CA ASP A 243 -19.23 -22.53 6.25
C ASP A 243 -19.48 -21.92 4.88
N ASN A 244 -19.10 -22.66 3.84
CA ASN A 244 -19.32 -22.28 2.45
C ASN A 244 -20.71 -22.73 1.96
N GLY A 245 -21.74 -22.53 2.79
CA GLY A 245 -23.13 -22.86 2.48
C GLY A 245 -23.66 -22.12 1.25
N ALA A 246 -25.00 -22.02 1.11
CA ALA A 246 -25.63 -21.41 -0.06
C ALA A 246 -25.36 -19.89 -0.14
N THR A 247 -24.17 -19.53 -0.61
CA THR A 247 -23.71 -18.16 -0.83
C THR A 247 -23.88 -17.82 -2.30
N VAL A 248 -24.59 -16.74 -2.53
CA VAL A 248 -24.84 -16.18 -3.86
C VAL A 248 -23.71 -15.20 -4.17
N ARG A 249 -23.02 -15.37 -5.32
CA ARG A 249 -21.83 -14.59 -5.71
C ARG A 249 -22.07 -13.83 -7.00
N HIS A 250 -21.76 -12.54 -7.03
CA HIS A 250 -21.90 -11.67 -8.20
C HIS A 250 -20.71 -10.72 -8.33
N ALA A 251 -20.14 -10.61 -9.53
CA ALA A 251 -19.10 -9.63 -9.81
C ALA A 251 -19.71 -8.28 -10.18
N VAL A 252 -19.23 -7.20 -9.55
CA VAL A 252 -19.60 -5.80 -9.85
C VAL A 252 -18.33 -5.10 -10.31
N THR A 253 -18.03 -5.20 -11.60
CA THR A 253 -16.80 -4.64 -12.17
C THR A 253 -17.01 -3.21 -12.65
N VAL A 254 -16.22 -2.28 -12.13
CA VAL A 254 -16.07 -0.92 -12.66
C VAL A 254 -14.76 -0.86 -13.45
N THR A 255 -14.80 -0.29 -14.66
CA THR A 255 -13.62 -0.22 -15.53
C THR A 255 -13.27 1.22 -15.85
N LEU A 256 -11.98 1.55 -15.75
CA LEU A 256 -11.40 2.81 -16.22
C LEU A 256 -10.36 2.53 -17.32
N PRO A 257 -10.26 3.37 -18.36
CA PRO A 257 -9.20 3.24 -19.34
C PRO A 257 -7.85 3.51 -18.68
N ARG A 258 -6.87 2.64 -18.94
CA ARG A 258 -5.48 2.92 -18.56
C ARG A 258 -4.97 4.13 -19.32
N ALA A 259 -4.24 4.99 -18.63
CA ALA A 259 -3.62 6.13 -19.25
C ALA A 259 -2.32 5.68 -19.94
N ILE A 260 -2.42 5.24 -21.19
CA ILE A 260 -1.27 4.87 -22.03
C ILE A 260 -0.90 6.09 -22.89
N PRO A 261 0.34 6.60 -22.82
CA PRO A 261 0.78 7.68 -23.71
C PRO A 261 0.84 7.17 -25.15
N VAL A 262 0.38 7.99 -26.10
CA VAL A 262 0.40 7.70 -27.54
C VAL A 262 1.42 8.59 -28.22
N GLY A 263 2.20 8.03 -29.14
CA GLY A 263 3.19 8.75 -29.92
C GLY A 263 4.59 8.16 -29.81
N ALA A 264 5.56 8.85 -30.44
CA ALA A 264 6.96 8.43 -30.45
C ALA A 264 7.89 9.56 -30.03
N ILE A 265 8.87 9.22 -29.20
CA ILE A 265 9.97 10.11 -28.77
C ILE A 265 11.31 9.37 -28.87
N LEU A 266 12.33 10.06 -29.37
CA LEU A 266 13.71 9.61 -29.42
C LEU A 266 14.51 10.34 -28.34
N LEU A 267 15.04 9.60 -27.37
CA LEU A 267 16.09 10.09 -26.48
C LEU A 267 17.43 9.91 -27.19
N ARG A 268 18.12 11.01 -27.49
CA ARG A 268 19.30 11.01 -28.36
C ARG A 268 20.60 11.35 -27.65
N GLY A 269 21.60 10.49 -27.87
CA GLY A 269 23.01 10.74 -27.59
C GLY A 269 23.45 10.61 -26.12
N GLY A 270 22.69 9.91 -25.29
CA GLY A 270 23.05 9.68 -23.88
C GLY A 270 23.89 8.42 -23.70
N ARG A 271 24.65 8.31 -22.60
CA ARG A 271 25.29 7.03 -22.24
C ARG A 271 24.27 6.11 -21.60
N ALA A 272 23.93 5.00 -22.24
CA ALA A 272 22.97 4.04 -21.73
C ALA A 272 23.66 2.92 -20.94
N LEU A 273 23.35 2.80 -19.64
CA LEU A 273 23.63 1.61 -18.84
C LEU A 273 22.41 0.69 -18.96
N THR A 274 22.49 -0.34 -19.81
CA THR A 274 21.28 -1.04 -20.26
C THR A 274 20.71 -2.00 -19.22
N MET A 275 21.54 -2.49 -18.30
CA MET A 275 21.22 -3.61 -17.39
C MET A 275 20.75 -4.88 -18.15
N ALA A 276 21.16 -4.99 -19.41
CA ALA A 276 20.86 -6.09 -20.32
C ALA A 276 22.17 -6.63 -20.89
N ASP A 277 22.13 -7.85 -21.43
CA ASP A 277 23.28 -8.48 -22.11
C ASP A 277 24.59 -8.46 -21.28
N GLY A 278 24.50 -8.69 -19.96
CA GLY A 278 25.64 -8.57 -19.05
C GLY A 278 26.00 -7.12 -18.74
N ASP A 279 25.00 -6.29 -18.40
CA ASP A 279 25.13 -4.88 -18.04
C ASP A 279 25.83 -4.03 -19.10
N ARG A 280 25.55 -4.31 -20.38
CA ARG A 280 26.14 -3.63 -21.53
C ARG A 280 25.96 -2.12 -21.43
N ILE A 281 27.03 -1.39 -21.74
CA ILE A 281 27.04 0.07 -21.84
C ILE A 281 27.08 0.48 -23.31
N ILE A 282 26.21 1.41 -23.70
CA ILE A 282 26.25 2.08 -25.01
C ILE A 282 26.66 3.53 -24.77
N ALA A 283 27.85 3.92 -25.20
CA ALA A 283 28.44 5.21 -24.86
C ALA A 283 27.69 6.43 -25.43
N ASP A 284 27.18 6.31 -26.66
CA ASP A 284 26.40 7.34 -27.37
C ASP A 284 25.15 6.67 -27.95
N ALA A 285 24.10 6.58 -27.15
CA ALA A 285 22.90 5.78 -27.41
C ALA A 285 21.74 6.63 -27.92
N ASP A 286 21.04 6.09 -28.91
CA ASP A 286 19.70 6.51 -29.30
C ASP A 286 18.70 5.49 -28.73
N ILE A 287 17.63 5.97 -28.09
CA ILE A 287 16.55 5.15 -27.53
C ILE A 287 15.22 5.66 -28.07
N LEU A 288 14.56 4.87 -28.92
CA LEU A 288 13.23 5.17 -29.45
C LEU A 288 12.18 4.56 -28.54
N VAL A 289 11.28 5.40 -28.05
CA VAL A 289 10.10 5.02 -27.27
C VAL A 289 8.86 5.25 -28.13
N ARG A 290 7.96 4.27 -28.14
CA ARG A 290 6.67 4.35 -28.82
C ARG A 290 5.58 3.74 -27.96
N ASP A 291 4.49 4.47 -27.79
CA ASP A 291 3.27 4.02 -27.11
C ASP A 291 3.57 3.37 -25.74
N GLY A 292 4.49 3.99 -25.00
CA GLY A 292 4.92 3.57 -23.65
C GLY A 292 5.94 2.43 -23.57
N ARG A 293 6.49 1.98 -24.70
CA ARG A 293 7.49 0.89 -24.76
C ARG A 293 8.76 1.30 -25.49
N ILE A 294 9.87 0.63 -25.16
CA ILE A 294 11.12 0.76 -25.90
C ILE A 294 10.96 0.06 -27.24
N ALA A 295 10.97 0.83 -28.33
CA ALA A 295 10.83 0.32 -29.69
C ALA A 295 12.18 -0.02 -30.33
N ALA A 296 13.23 0.75 -30.02
CA ALA A 296 14.60 0.48 -30.46
C ALA A 296 15.61 1.11 -29.50
N ILE A 297 16.78 0.49 -29.38
CA ILE A 297 17.94 1.02 -28.66
C ILE A 297 19.22 0.58 -29.37
N GLY A 298 20.19 1.49 -29.50
CA GLY A 298 21.44 1.20 -30.19
C GLY A 298 22.38 2.40 -30.16
N ALA A 299 23.54 2.26 -30.81
CA ALA A 299 24.43 3.39 -31.03
C ALA A 299 23.70 4.50 -31.82
N ARG A 300 24.08 5.75 -31.61
CA ARG A 300 23.46 6.90 -32.26
C ARG A 300 23.37 6.70 -33.78
N GLY A 301 22.16 6.89 -34.32
CA GLY A 301 21.89 6.71 -35.76
C GLY A 301 21.93 5.27 -36.28
N SER A 302 21.98 4.25 -35.42
CA SER A 302 22.08 2.84 -35.84
C SER A 302 20.76 2.20 -36.31
N PHE A 303 19.62 2.88 -36.11
CA PHE A 303 18.32 2.42 -36.55
C PHE A 303 17.50 3.58 -37.17
N PRO A 304 16.56 3.29 -38.09
CA PRO A 304 15.72 4.32 -38.67
C PRO A 304 14.75 4.89 -37.63
N VAL A 305 14.61 6.22 -37.62
CA VAL A 305 13.68 6.95 -36.75
C VAL A 305 12.47 7.39 -37.60
N PRO A 306 11.22 7.04 -37.24
CA PRO A 306 10.04 7.46 -37.99
C PRO A 306 9.95 8.99 -38.13
N ALA A 307 9.51 9.47 -39.28
CA ALA A 307 9.27 10.90 -39.50
C ALA A 307 8.24 11.45 -38.49
N GLY A 308 8.47 12.66 -37.98
CA GLY A 308 7.62 13.29 -36.98
C GLY A 308 7.82 12.79 -35.54
N THR A 309 8.77 11.89 -35.29
CA THR A 309 9.19 11.51 -33.93
C THR A 309 9.75 12.73 -33.19
N GLU A 310 9.29 12.98 -31.97
CA GLU A 310 9.86 14.02 -31.13
C GLU A 310 11.29 13.65 -30.73
N ILE A 311 12.23 14.58 -30.83
CA ILE A 311 13.65 14.33 -30.52
C ILE A 311 14.00 15.09 -29.24
N ARG A 312 14.50 14.37 -28.24
CA ARG A 312 15.00 14.89 -26.98
C ARG A 312 16.50 14.60 -26.88
N GLU A 313 17.31 15.63 -27.06
CA GLU A 313 18.75 15.53 -26.86
C GLU A 313 19.05 15.30 -25.37
N ILE A 314 19.81 14.25 -25.08
CA ILE A 314 20.30 13.89 -23.75
C ILE A 314 21.82 13.68 -23.74
N GLY A 315 22.52 14.30 -24.70
CA GLY A 315 23.98 14.34 -24.77
C GLY A 315 24.62 14.78 -23.44
N GLY A 316 25.67 14.07 -23.02
CA GLY A 316 26.37 14.31 -21.76
C GLY A 316 25.66 13.77 -20.51
N LYS A 317 24.48 13.16 -20.65
CA LYS A 317 23.74 12.52 -19.56
C LYS A 317 23.95 11.01 -19.55
N THR A 318 23.68 10.39 -18.40
CA THR A 318 23.59 8.92 -18.27
C THR A 318 22.13 8.51 -18.21
N VAL A 319 21.74 7.49 -18.96
CA VAL A 319 20.39 6.89 -18.90
C VAL A 319 20.48 5.44 -18.46
N LEU A 320 19.57 5.03 -17.59
CA LEU A 320 19.44 3.66 -17.10
C LEU A 320 17.95 3.34 -16.89
N PRO A 321 17.57 2.05 -16.71
CA PRO A 321 16.20 1.68 -16.39
C PRO A 321 15.72 2.41 -15.13
N GLY A 322 14.42 2.62 -15.03
CA GLY A 322 13.84 3.21 -13.83
C GLY A 322 14.14 2.36 -12.60
N PHE A 323 14.40 3.00 -11.46
CA PHE A 323 14.68 2.27 -10.22
C PHE A 323 13.44 1.52 -9.74
N ILE A 324 13.67 0.38 -9.10
CA ILE A 324 12.64 -0.50 -8.55
C ILE A 324 12.95 -0.76 -7.08
N ASP A 325 12.09 -0.24 -6.21
CA ASP A 325 12.14 -0.49 -4.77
C ASP A 325 11.34 -1.77 -4.48
N THR A 326 12.04 -2.84 -4.07
CA THR A 326 11.44 -4.16 -3.80
C THR A 326 10.87 -4.29 -2.41
N HIS A 327 11.02 -3.27 -1.56
CA HIS A 327 10.44 -3.27 -0.23
C HIS A 327 10.13 -1.85 0.19
N ASP A 328 8.94 -1.38 -0.14
CA ASP A 328 8.53 0.00 0.07
C ASP A 328 7.16 0.04 0.76
N HIS A 329 7.15 0.21 2.08
CA HIS A 329 5.91 0.49 2.80
C HIS A 329 5.47 1.91 2.49
N ILE A 330 4.37 2.04 1.76
CA ILE A 330 3.82 3.35 1.44
C ILE A 330 2.93 3.80 2.59
N GLY A 331 3.57 4.10 3.73
CA GLY A 331 2.90 4.43 4.99
C GLY A 331 1.99 5.65 4.94
N SER A 332 2.16 6.52 3.94
CA SER A 332 1.33 7.68 3.69
C SER A 332 0.02 7.37 2.94
N VAL A 333 -0.19 6.12 2.49
CA VAL A 333 -1.45 5.66 1.88
C VAL A 333 -2.64 5.86 2.83
N ARG A 334 -3.62 6.57 2.27
CA ARG A 334 -5.00 6.81 2.74
C ARG A 334 -5.72 5.52 3.11
N ARG A 335 -6.17 5.27 4.35
CA ARG A 335 -7.11 4.15 4.59
C ARG A 335 -8.56 4.60 4.51
N GLU A 336 -9.36 3.82 3.75
CA GLU A 336 -10.80 3.93 3.50
C GLU A 336 -11.27 5.24 2.84
N VAL A 337 -10.84 6.37 3.40
CA VAL A 337 -10.97 7.71 2.82
C VAL A 337 -9.62 8.11 2.23
N LEU A 338 -9.48 7.88 0.92
CA LEU A 338 -8.22 8.01 0.20
C LEU A 338 -7.78 9.48 0.07
N GLY A 339 -6.47 9.71 0.14
CA GLY A 339 -5.84 10.99 -0.23
C GLY A 339 -5.34 10.94 -1.66
N LEU A 340 -5.78 11.89 -2.51
CA LEU A 340 -5.45 11.90 -3.95
C LEU A 340 -4.22 12.75 -4.27
N GLU A 341 -3.72 13.53 -3.30
CA GLU A 341 -2.48 14.28 -3.41
C GLU A 341 -1.37 13.68 -2.54
N GLU A 342 -1.24 12.35 -2.58
CA GLU A 342 -0.23 11.60 -1.83
C GLU A 342 1.18 12.04 -2.25
N TRP A 343 1.91 12.59 -1.28
CA TRP A 343 3.17 13.30 -1.51
C TRP A 343 4.37 12.35 -1.58
N GLY A 344 4.32 11.21 -0.87
CA GLY A 344 5.37 10.22 -0.85
C GLY A 344 5.56 9.51 -2.21
N LEU A 345 4.48 9.25 -2.94
CA LEU A 345 4.47 8.69 -4.29
C LEU A 345 5.12 9.67 -5.28
N ARG A 346 4.83 10.96 -5.17
CA ARG A 346 5.48 12.01 -5.97
C ARG A 346 6.98 12.07 -5.64
N ALA A 347 7.35 12.06 -4.36
CA ALA A 347 8.76 12.06 -3.96
C ALA A 347 9.53 10.87 -4.55
N ARG A 348 8.99 9.65 -4.46
CA ARG A 348 9.59 8.44 -5.06
C ARG A 348 9.89 8.61 -6.55
N LEU A 349 8.89 9.07 -7.31
CA LEU A 349 9.05 9.30 -8.75
C LEU A 349 10.08 10.40 -9.04
N ALA A 350 10.07 11.50 -8.30
CA ALA A 350 11.05 12.59 -8.45
C ALA A 350 12.50 12.13 -8.16
N TYR A 351 12.69 11.12 -7.31
CA TYR A 351 13.98 10.48 -7.06
C TYR A 351 14.27 9.31 -8.01
N GLY A 352 13.45 9.09 -9.04
CA GLY A 352 13.71 8.09 -10.08
C GLY A 352 13.20 6.68 -9.79
N VAL A 353 12.52 6.47 -8.66
CA VAL A 353 11.81 5.21 -8.40
C VAL A 353 10.57 5.18 -9.29
N THR A 354 10.59 4.28 -10.28
CA THR A 354 9.49 4.11 -11.25
C THR A 354 8.56 2.96 -10.91
N THR A 355 9.00 2.07 -10.02
CA THR A 355 8.17 1.00 -9.45
C THR A 355 8.45 0.89 -7.95
N SER A 356 7.39 0.93 -7.16
CA SER A 356 7.41 0.64 -5.72
C SER A 356 6.64 -0.64 -5.47
N PHE A 357 7.25 -1.58 -4.76
CA PHE A 357 6.61 -2.82 -4.32
C PHE A 357 6.40 -2.77 -2.82
N ASP A 358 5.14 -2.72 -2.37
CA ASP A 358 4.80 -2.82 -0.95
C ASP A 358 4.53 -4.29 -0.59
N PRO A 359 5.45 -4.93 0.16
CA PRO A 359 5.38 -6.35 0.43
C PRO A 359 4.43 -6.69 1.57
N SER A 360 3.80 -5.73 2.26
CA SER A 360 2.83 -6.05 3.31
C SER A 360 1.94 -4.84 3.61
N THR A 361 0.95 -4.61 2.76
CA THR A 361 -0.07 -3.60 3.09
C THR A 361 -0.94 -4.13 4.22
N LEU A 362 -1.46 -3.26 5.06
CA LEU A 362 -2.38 -3.67 6.15
C LEU A 362 -3.85 -3.42 5.78
N SER A 363 -4.11 -3.13 4.51
CA SER A 363 -5.43 -2.93 3.93
C SER A 363 -5.41 -3.18 2.42
N ILE A 364 -6.58 -3.16 1.80
CA ILE A 364 -6.76 -3.27 0.35
C ILE A 364 -6.70 -1.92 -0.40
N ASP A 365 -6.59 -0.79 0.30
CA ASP A 365 -6.64 0.55 -0.29
C ASP A 365 -5.55 0.76 -1.36
N MET A 366 -4.43 0.07 -1.21
CA MET A 366 -3.34 0.05 -2.17
C MET A 366 -3.78 -0.35 -3.58
N LEU A 367 -4.79 -1.22 -3.70
CA LEU A 367 -5.34 -1.64 -4.98
C LEU A 367 -6.03 -0.46 -5.69
N ALA A 368 -6.76 0.38 -4.93
CA ALA A 368 -7.37 1.58 -5.47
C ALA A 368 -6.30 2.61 -5.91
N TYR A 369 -5.23 2.78 -5.13
CA TYR A 369 -4.10 3.62 -5.53
C TYR A 369 -3.41 3.10 -6.79
N GLN A 370 -3.21 1.79 -6.91
CA GLN A 370 -2.67 1.18 -8.12
C GLN A 370 -3.55 1.51 -9.34
N ASP A 371 -4.87 1.37 -9.22
CA ASP A 371 -5.80 1.65 -10.31
C ASP A 371 -5.80 3.14 -10.69
N MET A 372 -5.75 4.05 -9.71
CA MET A 372 -5.66 5.50 -9.95
C MET A 372 -4.36 5.90 -10.66
N LEU A 373 -3.23 5.29 -10.29
CA LEU A 373 -1.95 5.50 -10.96
C LEU A 373 -1.95 4.94 -12.39
N ASP A 374 -2.45 3.71 -12.58
CA ASP A 374 -2.57 3.08 -13.91
C ASP A 374 -3.54 3.84 -14.83
N ALA A 375 -4.59 4.46 -14.27
CA ALA A 375 -5.55 5.32 -14.97
C ALA A 375 -5.07 6.78 -15.14
N GLY A 376 -3.88 7.14 -14.64
CA GLY A 376 -3.33 8.49 -14.76
C GLY A 376 -4.09 9.57 -13.97
N LEU A 377 -4.88 9.17 -12.97
CA LEU A 377 -5.56 10.06 -12.04
C LEU A 377 -4.61 10.58 -10.95
N MET A 378 -3.49 9.90 -10.75
CA MET A 378 -2.42 10.26 -9.82
C MET A 378 -1.06 10.20 -10.50
N ILE A 379 -0.08 10.91 -9.93
CA ILE A 379 1.32 10.90 -10.37
C ILE A 379 2.16 10.23 -9.28
N GLY A 380 2.89 9.18 -9.65
CA GLY A 380 3.74 8.38 -8.76
C GLY A 380 4.33 7.18 -9.51
N PRO A 381 5.17 6.36 -8.85
CA PRO A 381 5.66 5.10 -9.42
C PRO A 381 4.52 4.14 -9.75
N ARG A 382 4.80 3.11 -10.57
CA ARG A 382 3.96 1.91 -10.62
C ARG A 382 3.89 1.33 -9.23
N LEU A 383 2.68 1.23 -8.71
CA LEU A 383 2.46 0.64 -7.42
C LEU A 383 2.16 -0.84 -7.57
N ARG A 384 2.92 -1.67 -6.88
CA ARG A 384 2.71 -3.12 -6.81
C ARG A 384 2.66 -3.51 -5.35
N SER A 385 1.93 -4.57 -5.05
CA SER A 385 1.79 -5.03 -3.68
C SER A 385 1.50 -6.53 -3.61
N THR A 386 1.73 -7.10 -2.44
CA THR A 386 1.26 -8.41 -2.03
C THR A 386 -0.16 -8.37 -1.44
N GLY A 387 -0.72 -7.18 -1.19
CA GLY A 387 -1.92 -7.01 -0.37
C GLY A 387 -1.64 -7.29 1.12
N PRO A 388 -2.68 -7.55 1.92
CA PRO A 388 -2.53 -8.04 3.29
C PRO A 388 -1.61 -9.25 3.39
N ALA A 389 -0.58 -9.21 4.23
CA ALA A 389 0.31 -10.35 4.42
C ALA A 389 -0.38 -11.50 5.19
N LEU A 390 0.14 -12.72 5.02
CA LEU A 390 -0.35 -13.92 5.69
C LEU A 390 0.36 -14.12 7.02
N PHE A 391 -0.39 -14.29 8.11
CA PHE A 391 0.11 -14.41 9.49
C PHE A 391 -0.38 -15.68 10.19
N SER A 392 0.14 -15.93 11.40
CA SER A 392 -0.35 -16.99 12.29
C SER A 392 -1.86 -16.85 12.60
N MET A 393 -2.38 -15.63 12.64
CA MET A 393 -3.80 -15.34 12.87
C MET A 393 -4.74 -15.88 11.79
N ASN A 394 -4.25 -16.18 10.58
CA ASN A 394 -5.07 -16.85 9.56
C ASN A 394 -5.43 -18.29 9.96
N ARG A 395 -4.70 -18.88 10.93
CA ARG A 395 -5.00 -20.18 11.55
C ARG A 395 -5.29 -21.31 10.56
N PHE A 396 -4.45 -21.43 9.51
CA PHE A 396 -4.60 -22.48 8.50
C PHE A 396 -4.63 -23.88 9.11
N ALA A 397 -5.78 -24.56 8.97
CA ALA A 397 -5.99 -25.91 9.49
C ALA A 397 -5.81 -26.99 8.41
N SER A 398 -5.88 -26.63 7.13
CA SER A 398 -5.76 -27.55 6.00
C SER A 398 -5.14 -26.87 4.76
N PRO A 399 -4.65 -27.66 3.78
CA PRO A 399 -4.29 -27.14 2.46
C PRO A 399 -5.46 -26.46 1.73
N GLY A 400 -6.70 -26.89 2.01
CA GLY A 400 -7.90 -26.29 1.43
C GLY A 400 -8.12 -24.85 1.90
N ASP A 401 -7.93 -24.59 3.20
CA ASP A 401 -8.01 -23.22 3.75
C ASP A 401 -7.00 -22.29 3.10
N VAL A 402 -5.77 -22.76 2.95
CA VAL A 402 -4.70 -22.01 2.27
C VAL A 402 -5.09 -21.69 0.84
N ARG A 403 -5.58 -22.67 0.07
CA ARG A 403 -6.00 -22.42 -1.32
C ARG A 403 -7.16 -21.43 -1.40
N ALA A 404 -8.14 -21.52 -0.50
CA ALA A 404 -9.24 -20.56 -0.47
C ALA A 404 -8.72 -19.13 -0.21
N VAL A 405 -7.88 -18.93 0.81
CA VAL A 405 -7.31 -17.60 1.09
C VAL A 405 -6.44 -17.11 -0.06
N LEU A 406 -5.58 -17.95 -0.65
CA LEU A 406 -4.74 -17.53 -1.77
C LEU A 406 -5.53 -17.19 -3.04
N SER A 407 -6.69 -17.82 -3.26
CA SER A 407 -7.57 -17.44 -4.38
C SER A 407 -8.04 -15.99 -4.30
N ARG A 408 -8.19 -15.42 -3.09
CA ARG A 408 -8.47 -13.98 -2.89
C ARG A 408 -7.50 -13.09 -3.64
N TYR A 409 -6.20 -13.38 -3.47
CA TYR A 409 -5.13 -12.57 -4.04
C TYR A 409 -5.12 -12.66 -5.56
N ARG A 410 -5.25 -13.88 -6.11
CA ARG A 410 -5.21 -14.11 -7.56
C ARG A 410 -6.48 -13.62 -8.26
N ASP A 411 -7.65 -13.99 -7.75
CA ASP A 411 -8.92 -13.87 -8.46
C ASP A 411 -9.61 -12.54 -8.17
N ASP A 412 -9.65 -12.12 -6.91
CA ASP A 412 -10.40 -10.94 -6.48
C ASP A 412 -9.52 -9.67 -6.42
N TYR A 413 -8.30 -9.77 -5.90
CA TYR A 413 -7.34 -8.65 -5.85
C TYR A 413 -6.46 -8.54 -7.11
N ARG A 414 -6.40 -9.60 -7.92
CA ARG A 414 -5.61 -9.67 -9.17
C ARG A 414 -4.12 -9.39 -8.96
N LEU A 415 -3.60 -9.87 -7.84
CA LEU A 415 -2.19 -9.78 -7.46
C LEU A 415 -1.42 -11.01 -7.93
N GLY A 416 -0.16 -10.79 -8.28
CA GLY A 416 0.78 -11.84 -8.67
C GLY A 416 1.80 -12.19 -7.58
N ASN A 417 1.72 -11.54 -6.43
CA ASN A 417 2.67 -11.70 -5.33
C ASN A 417 1.90 -11.85 -4.01
N ILE A 418 2.48 -12.59 -3.07
CA ILE A 418 1.99 -12.69 -1.69
C ILE A 418 3.16 -12.54 -0.72
N LYS A 419 2.85 -12.16 0.52
CA LYS A 419 3.80 -12.14 1.63
C LYS A 419 3.35 -13.10 2.69
N GLU A 420 4.29 -13.90 3.18
CA GLU A 420 4.12 -14.70 4.38
C GLU A 420 4.95 -14.13 5.53
N TYR A 421 4.30 -13.95 6.68
CA TYR A 421 4.90 -13.46 7.91
C TYR A 421 4.49 -14.29 9.12
N ARG A 422 5.31 -15.28 9.48
CA ARG A 422 5.08 -16.16 10.64
C ARG A 422 3.72 -16.88 10.58
N ALA A 423 3.30 -17.39 9.42
CA ALA A 423 2.05 -18.11 9.17
C ALA A 423 2.01 -19.52 9.81
N GLY A 424 2.24 -19.57 11.12
CA GLY A 424 2.10 -20.75 11.96
C GLY A 424 3.23 -21.77 11.80
N SER A 425 2.85 -23.05 11.74
CA SER A 425 3.78 -24.18 11.71
C SER A 425 4.52 -24.29 10.38
N ARG A 426 5.65 -25.04 10.35
CA ARG A 426 6.33 -25.35 9.08
C ARG A 426 5.41 -26.04 8.08
N ARG A 427 4.52 -26.92 8.55
CA ARG A 427 3.54 -27.59 7.69
C ARG A 427 2.58 -26.60 7.02
N SER A 428 2.11 -25.60 7.77
CA SER A 428 1.26 -24.53 7.23
C SER A 428 1.99 -23.72 6.16
N ARG A 429 3.26 -23.37 6.38
CA ARG A 429 4.11 -22.71 5.38
C ARG A 429 4.35 -23.55 4.12
N GLN A 430 4.56 -24.86 4.27
CA GLN A 430 4.67 -25.77 3.14
C GLN A 430 3.38 -25.83 2.31
N TRP A 431 2.21 -25.79 2.95
CA TRP A 431 0.94 -25.68 2.22
C TRP A 431 0.81 -24.34 1.47
N ILE A 432 1.29 -23.23 2.05
CA ILE A 432 1.29 -21.91 1.41
C ILE A 432 2.15 -21.92 0.15
N VAL A 433 3.40 -22.38 0.23
CA VAL A 433 4.31 -22.39 -0.93
C VAL A 433 3.82 -23.33 -2.04
N ASP A 434 3.23 -24.48 -1.69
CA ASP A 434 2.67 -25.41 -2.69
C ASP A 434 1.43 -24.79 -3.38
N ALA A 435 0.52 -24.20 -2.61
CA ALA A 435 -0.64 -23.52 -3.18
C ALA A 435 -0.25 -22.29 -4.03
N ALA A 436 0.73 -21.50 -3.58
CA ALA A 436 1.24 -20.35 -4.31
C ALA A 436 1.86 -20.78 -5.65
N ARG A 437 2.68 -21.84 -5.65
CA ARG A 437 3.26 -22.43 -6.86
C ARG A 437 2.17 -22.85 -7.85
N ASP A 438 1.16 -23.59 -7.40
CA ASP A 438 0.06 -24.06 -8.25
C ASP A 438 -0.77 -22.91 -8.83
N MET A 439 -0.85 -21.78 -8.12
CA MET A 439 -1.62 -20.61 -8.53
C MET A 439 -0.81 -19.58 -9.33
N GLY A 440 0.51 -19.77 -9.46
CA GLY A 440 1.41 -18.81 -10.09
C GLY A 440 1.60 -17.52 -9.27
N LEU A 441 1.45 -17.59 -7.94
CA LEU A 441 1.70 -16.47 -7.03
C LEU A 441 3.17 -16.50 -6.58
N HIS A 442 3.85 -15.36 -6.70
CA HIS A 442 5.25 -15.21 -6.28
C HIS A 442 5.32 -14.81 -4.79
N GLN A 443 5.85 -15.70 -3.96
CA GLN A 443 5.91 -15.54 -2.51
C GLN A 443 7.22 -14.89 -2.04
N THR A 444 7.10 -13.83 -1.23
CA THR A 444 8.20 -13.29 -0.41
C THR A 444 7.94 -13.55 1.07
N THR A 445 8.98 -13.59 1.91
CA THR A 445 8.88 -13.85 3.35
C THR A 445 9.69 -12.89 4.19
N GLU A 446 9.49 -12.97 5.50
CA GLU A 446 10.41 -12.41 6.50
C GLU A 446 10.42 -13.36 7.70
N GLY A 447 11.61 -13.69 8.21
CA GLY A 447 11.80 -14.61 9.32
C GLY A 447 11.74 -13.99 10.71
N ALA A 448 11.22 -12.76 10.85
CA ALA A 448 11.04 -12.04 12.12
C ALA A 448 12.31 -12.05 12.99
N LEU A 449 13.44 -11.59 12.42
CA LEU A 449 14.76 -11.57 13.05
C LEU A 449 15.30 -12.97 13.44
N SER A 450 14.73 -14.05 12.92
CA SER A 450 15.14 -15.41 13.22
C SER A 450 15.78 -16.09 12.02
N MET A 451 17.12 -16.16 12.03
CA MET A 451 17.91 -16.87 11.02
C MET A 451 17.41 -18.30 10.77
N LYS A 452 16.98 -19.01 11.83
CA LYS A 452 16.42 -20.35 11.69
C LYS A 452 15.12 -20.36 10.87
N LEU A 453 14.25 -19.38 11.10
CA LEU A 453 12.99 -19.28 10.38
C LEU A 453 13.24 -18.92 8.91
N ASP A 454 14.08 -17.90 8.66
CA ASP A 454 14.49 -17.49 7.31
C ASP A 454 15.02 -18.68 6.50
N LEU A 455 16.02 -19.38 7.04
CA LEU A 455 16.61 -20.56 6.37
C LEU A 455 15.57 -21.65 6.12
N SER A 456 14.64 -21.89 7.04
CA SER A 456 13.59 -22.88 6.84
C SER A 456 12.61 -22.50 5.73
N GLN A 457 12.26 -21.22 5.59
CA GLN A 457 11.43 -20.70 4.50
C GLN A 457 12.17 -20.82 3.16
N ILE A 458 13.45 -20.47 3.10
CA ILE A 458 14.29 -20.64 1.89
C ILE A 458 14.33 -22.12 1.48
N ILE A 459 14.55 -23.04 2.42
CA ILE A 459 14.57 -24.49 2.16
C ILE A 459 13.19 -25.00 1.72
N ASP A 460 12.09 -24.45 2.25
CA ASP A 460 10.73 -24.83 1.86
C ASP A 460 10.36 -24.31 0.44
N GLY A 461 11.16 -23.41 -0.14
CA GLY A 461 11.02 -22.96 -1.54
C GLY A 461 10.33 -21.61 -1.69
N TYR A 462 10.38 -20.75 -0.67
CA TYR A 462 9.95 -19.36 -0.82
C TYR A 462 10.90 -18.58 -1.73
N ALA A 463 10.33 -17.78 -2.64
CA ALA A 463 11.09 -17.18 -3.74
C ALA A 463 11.86 -15.91 -3.34
N GLY A 464 11.44 -15.22 -2.28
CA GLY A 464 12.15 -14.06 -1.76
C GLY A 464 12.25 -14.02 -0.24
N ASN A 465 13.35 -13.44 0.24
CA ASN A 465 13.63 -13.15 1.63
C ASN A 465 13.80 -11.62 1.81
N GLU A 466 12.96 -11.04 2.65
CA GLU A 466 13.06 -9.65 3.06
C GLU A 466 13.79 -9.50 4.39
N HIS A 467 14.50 -8.37 4.49
CA HIS A 467 15.36 -7.94 5.57
C HIS A 467 16.62 -8.79 5.77
N ALA A 468 17.54 -8.25 6.57
CA ALA A 468 18.82 -8.88 6.81
C ALA A 468 18.71 -10.28 7.46
N LEU A 469 19.42 -11.25 6.87
CA LEU A 469 19.75 -12.50 7.53
C LEU A 469 20.67 -12.19 8.73
N VAL A 470 20.11 -12.19 9.94
CA VAL A 470 20.69 -11.54 11.14
C VAL A 470 22.08 -12.03 11.58
N ALA A 471 22.55 -13.17 11.07
CA ALA A 471 23.82 -13.80 11.44
C ALA A 471 24.98 -13.46 10.47
N ALA A 472 25.24 -12.17 10.24
CA ALA A 472 26.35 -11.69 9.41
C ALA A 472 27.73 -11.85 10.09
N PRO A 473 28.81 -12.26 9.39
CA PRO A 473 28.84 -12.56 7.95
C PRO A 473 28.26 -13.93 7.60
N LEU A 474 27.59 -14.01 6.45
CA LEU A 474 27.04 -15.24 5.91
C LEU A 474 28.16 -16.20 5.50
N GLN A 475 28.03 -17.45 5.93
CA GLN A 475 28.97 -18.50 5.60
C GLN A 475 28.68 -19.09 4.20
N LYS A 476 29.67 -19.78 3.64
CA LYS A 476 29.61 -20.33 2.27
C LYS A 476 28.40 -21.24 2.05
N ASP A 477 28.00 -22.02 3.04
CA ASP A 477 26.84 -22.90 2.98
C ASP A 477 25.53 -22.13 2.83
N VAL A 478 25.35 -21.03 3.57
CA VAL A 478 24.17 -20.15 3.43
C VAL A 478 24.17 -19.45 2.06
N LEU A 479 25.31 -18.94 1.61
CA LEU A 479 25.42 -18.36 0.27
C LEU A 479 25.08 -19.38 -0.82
N THR A 480 25.62 -20.60 -0.70
CA THR A 480 25.33 -21.70 -1.63
C THR A 480 23.85 -22.04 -1.62
N LEU A 481 23.22 -22.13 -0.44
CA LEU A 481 21.78 -22.37 -0.33
C LEU A 481 20.98 -21.31 -1.11
N MET A 482 21.27 -20.02 -0.91
CA MET A 482 20.57 -18.92 -1.58
C MET A 482 20.79 -18.95 -3.10
N VAL A 483 22.00 -19.27 -3.57
CA VAL A 483 22.31 -19.39 -5.01
C VAL A 483 21.55 -20.56 -5.64
N GLU A 484 21.59 -21.74 -5.02
CA GLU A 484 20.97 -22.96 -5.56
C GLU A 484 19.45 -22.91 -5.53
N THR A 485 18.84 -22.29 -4.51
CA THR A 485 17.38 -22.07 -4.46
C THR A 485 16.93 -20.89 -5.31
N ARG A 486 17.86 -19.98 -5.64
CA ARG A 486 17.60 -18.71 -6.31
C ARG A 486 16.61 -17.82 -5.53
N ALA A 487 16.55 -17.99 -4.21
CA ALA A 487 15.78 -17.10 -3.35
C ALA A 487 16.39 -15.70 -3.41
N SER A 488 15.56 -14.67 -3.63
CA SER A 488 16.04 -13.29 -3.64
C SER A 488 16.40 -12.82 -2.24
N TYR A 489 17.35 -11.90 -2.14
CA TYR A 489 17.71 -11.23 -0.90
C TYR A 489 17.52 -9.72 -1.00
N THR A 490 16.59 -9.18 -0.21
CA THR A 490 16.33 -7.74 -0.08
C THR A 490 16.65 -7.33 1.36
N ALA A 491 17.83 -6.76 1.61
CA ALA A 491 18.36 -6.63 2.97
C ALA A 491 17.72 -5.50 3.82
N THR A 492 17.09 -4.51 3.19
CA THR A 492 16.47 -3.33 3.81
C THR A 492 17.36 -2.67 4.87
N LEU A 493 18.54 -2.23 4.46
CA LEU A 493 19.56 -1.67 5.34
C LEU A 493 19.06 -0.40 6.04
N GLN A 494 18.11 0.35 5.47
CA GLN A 494 17.54 1.53 6.14
C GLN A 494 16.95 1.23 7.51
N ILE A 495 16.40 0.03 7.75
CA ILE A 495 15.92 -0.42 9.07
C ILE A 495 16.78 -1.51 9.72
N THR A 496 17.97 -1.79 9.16
CA THR A 496 18.92 -2.86 9.51
C THR A 496 18.52 -3.75 10.69
N ASN A 497 18.00 -4.93 10.37
CA ASN A 497 17.76 -5.97 11.35
C ASN A 497 19.07 -6.40 12.05
N GLY A 498 19.07 -6.41 13.38
CA GLY A 498 20.23 -6.80 14.19
C GLY A 498 21.22 -5.67 14.53
N GLY A 499 20.89 -4.41 14.25
CA GLY A 499 21.68 -3.24 14.66
C GLY A 499 20.90 -1.92 14.52
N PRO A 500 21.56 -0.77 14.73
CA PRO A 500 20.96 0.51 14.41
C PRO A 500 20.66 0.66 12.91
N PRO A 501 19.59 1.38 12.55
CA PRO A 501 19.16 1.57 11.16
C PRO A 501 20.21 2.36 10.36
N ALA A 502 20.47 1.99 9.10
CA ALA A 502 21.48 2.68 8.28
C ALA A 502 21.11 4.14 8.01
N GLN A 503 19.82 4.47 7.96
CA GLN A 503 19.34 5.83 7.73
C GLN A 503 19.88 6.84 8.77
N ASP A 504 20.11 6.42 10.02
CA ASP A 504 20.69 7.27 11.08
C ASP A 504 22.07 7.79 10.64
N GLN A 505 22.88 6.98 9.95
CA GLN A 505 24.19 7.37 9.44
C GLN A 505 24.08 8.48 8.39
N PHE A 506 23.12 8.38 7.46
CA PHE A 506 22.92 9.37 6.40
C PHE A 506 22.33 10.67 6.93
N ILE A 507 21.38 10.58 7.87
CA ILE A 507 20.80 11.73 8.56
C ILE A 507 21.86 12.44 9.41
N ALA A 508 22.71 11.70 10.12
CA ALA A 508 23.77 12.29 10.93
C ALA A 508 24.90 12.91 10.07
N ALA A 509 25.21 12.32 8.92
CA ALA A 509 26.31 12.78 8.07
C ALA A 509 25.94 13.95 7.14
N GLY A 510 24.69 14.06 6.69
CA GLY A 510 24.22 15.11 5.78
C GLY A 510 23.31 16.15 6.44
N ASP A 511 22.75 17.09 5.69
CA ASP A 511 21.63 17.92 6.16
C ASP A 511 20.41 17.75 5.24
N PRO A 512 19.67 16.63 5.36
CA PRO A 512 18.55 16.34 4.46
C PRO A 512 17.41 17.36 4.60
N HIS A 513 17.32 18.07 5.73
CA HIS A 513 16.30 19.11 5.92
C HIS A 513 16.41 20.22 4.88
N ASP A 514 17.64 20.52 4.44
CA ASP A 514 17.96 21.55 3.45
C ASP A 514 17.84 21.11 1.99
N ASP A 515 17.60 19.82 1.72
CA ASP A 515 17.49 19.31 0.35
C ASP A 515 16.29 19.93 -0.39
N ALA A 516 16.57 20.59 -1.51
CA ALA A 516 15.56 21.33 -2.27
C ALA A 516 14.48 20.42 -2.87
N ARG A 517 14.82 19.17 -3.24
CA ARG A 517 13.86 18.21 -3.78
C ARG A 517 12.99 17.64 -2.67
N LEU A 518 13.55 17.34 -1.50
CA LEU A 518 12.76 16.99 -0.31
C LEU A 518 11.77 18.12 0.02
N ARG A 519 12.24 19.36 0.16
CA ARG A 519 11.38 20.54 0.43
C ARG A 519 10.28 20.77 -0.61
N ARG A 520 10.49 20.34 -1.85
CA ARG A 520 9.51 20.46 -2.93
C ARG A 520 8.38 19.44 -2.83
N PHE A 521 8.69 18.22 -2.40
CA PHE A 521 7.77 17.07 -2.46
C PHE A 521 7.31 16.55 -1.10
N TRP A 522 7.91 17.00 0.00
CA TRP A 522 7.50 16.60 1.35
C TRP A 522 6.82 17.78 2.07
N PRO A 523 5.74 17.53 2.83
CA PRO A 523 5.20 18.52 3.76
C PRO A 523 6.25 18.90 4.80
N HIS A 524 6.33 20.19 5.15
CA HIS A 524 7.31 20.68 6.15
C HIS A 524 7.24 19.91 7.48
N VAL A 525 6.04 19.59 7.96
CA VAL A 525 5.87 18.79 9.20
C VAL A 525 6.47 17.38 9.10
N ALA A 526 6.48 16.78 7.91
CA ALA A 526 7.09 15.47 7.68
C ALA A 526 8.62 15.57 7.68
N ILE A 527 9.17 16.60 7.04
CA ILE A 527 10.61 16.91 7.04
C ILE A 527 11.08 17.16 8.48
N ASP A 528 10.35 17.98 9.23
CA ASP A 528 10.70 18.33 10.62
C ASP A 528 10.72 17.09 11.51
N LYS A 529 9.69 16.25 11.41
CA LYS A 529 9.61 14.98 12.16
C LYS A 529 10.74 14.01 11.80
N ALA A 530 11.12 13.96 10.53
CA ALA A 530 12.15 13.05 10.05
C ALA A 530 13.57 13.52 10.39
N PHE A 531 13.84 14.83 10.35
CA PHE A 531 15.22 15.34 10.29
C PHE A 531 15.61 16.36 11.36
N LEU A 532 14.70 16.90 12.18
CA LEU A 532 15.10 17.77 13.30
C LEU A 532 15.82 16.97 14.40
N HIS A 533 15.40 15.72 14.63
CA HIS A 533 16.13 14.82 15.52
C HIS A 533 17.16 14.02 14.72
N ARG A 534 18.43 14.21 15.05
CA ARG A 534 19.56 13.61 14.32
C ARG A 534 20.37 12.72 15.25
N PRO A 535 19.99 11.44 15.43
CA PRO A 535 20.73 10.54 16.28
C PRO A 535 22.11 10.28 15.69
N TRP A 536 23.16 10.63 16.43
CA TRP A 536 24.52 10.23 16.08
C TRP A 536 24.91 8.95 16.80
N ARG A 537 25.64 8.07 16.10
CA ARG A 537 26.18 6.82 16.63
C ARG A 537 27.62 6.64 16.17
N ARG A 538 28.42 5.88 16.92
CA ARG A 538 29.77 5.54 16.46
C ARG A 538 29.66 4.62 15.25
N PRO A 539 30.50 4.78 14.20
CA PRO A 539 30.48 3.90 13.04
C PRO A 539 30.53 2.40 13.36
N ALA A 540 31.26 2.02 14.42
CA ALA A 540 31.39 0.63 14.88
C ALA A 540 30.11 0.02 15.47
N GLU A 541 29.09 0.83 15.79
CA GLU A 541 27.79 0.34 16.26
C GLU A 541 26.91 -0.14 15.10
N TYR A 542 27.15 0.32 13.88
CA TYR A 542 26.38 -0.09 12.72
C TYR A 542 26.75 -1.49 12.26
N ARG A 543 25.71 -2.28 11.94
CA ARG A 543 25.85 -3.64 11.40
C ARG A 543 25.62 -3.71 9.90
N PHE A 544 24.97 -2.70 9.32
CA PHE A 544 24.60 -2.67 7.90
C PHE A 544 25.77 -2.87 6.93
N PRO A 545 27.02 -2.39 7.17
CA PRO A 545 28.10 -2.61 6.21
C PRO A 545 28.48 -4.09 6.07
N ALA A 546 28.40 -4.87 7.17
CA ALA A 546 28.67 -6.31 7.13
C ALA A 546 27.57 -7.06 6.36
N ILE A 547 26.30 -6.68 6.59
CA ILE A 547 25.14 -7.25 5.88
C ILE A 547 25.18 -6.90 4.38
N ALA A 548 25.56 -5.66 4.05
CA ALA A 548 25.77 -5.21 2.68
C ALA A 548 26.92 -5.99 2.00
N ALA A 549 27.99 -6.31 2.74
CA ALA A 549 29.07 -7.16 2.24
C ALA A 549 28.60 -8.60 1.96
N ASP A 550 27.69 -9.15 2.76
CA ASP A 550 27.06 -10.45 2.49
C ASP A 550 26.21 -10.41 1.21
N ALA A 551 25.45 -9.33 0.98
CA ALA A 551 24.72 -9.15 -0.27
C ALA A 551 25.68 -9.05 -1.48
N ALA A 552 26.81 -8.36 -1.34
CA ALA A 552 27.84 -8.30 -2.38
C ALA A 552 28.45 -9.69 -2.67
N ALA A 553 28.74 -10.46 -1.63
CA ALA A 553 29.24 -11.83 -1.77
C ALA A 553 28.21 -12.74 -2.46
N LEU A 554 26.93 -12.62 -2.09
CA LEU A 554 25.84 -13.37 -2.70
C LEU A 554 25.69 -13.04 -4.19
N GLN A 555 25.65 -11.77 -4.56
CA GLN A 555 25.51 -11.35 -5.96
C GLN A 555 26.68 -11.87 -6.81
N ARG A 556 27.93 -11.75 -6.31
CA ARG A 556 29.13 -12.24 -7.01
C ARG A 556 29.18 -13.77 -7.13
N ALA A 557 28.52 -14.49 -6.23
CA ALA A 557 28.34 -15.93 -6.31
C ALA A 557 27.22 -16.35 -7.29
N GLY A 558 26.52 -15.40 -7.92
CA GLY A 558 25.41 -15.65 -8.84
C GLY A 558 24.04 -15.65 -8.18
N GLY A 559 23.93 -15.22 -6.92
CA GLY A 559 22.68 -15.09 -6.20
C GLY A 559 21.87 -13.86 -6.63
N LEU A 560 20.58 -13.88 -6.32
CA LEU A 560 19.65 -12.81 -6.66
C LEU A 560 19.55 -11.79 -5.52
N VAL A 561 19.93 -10.55 -5.79
CA VAL A 561 19.80 -9.43 -4.85
C VAL A 561 18.85 -8.38 -5.41
N GLY A 562 17.86 -7.99 -4.59
CA GLY A 562 16.97 -6.86 -4.84
C GLY A 562 17.31 -5.69 -3.91
N MET A 563 16.90 -4.49 -4.30
CA MET A 563 17.11 -3.27 -3.52
C MET A 563 15.78 -2.79 -2.92
N GLY A 564 15.70 -2.69 -1.59
CA GLY A 564 14.48 -2.32 -0.89
C GLY A 564 14.74 -1.34 0.26
N SER A 565 14.07 -0.20 0.28
CA SER A 565 14.39 0.90 1.23
C SER A 565 13.54 0.93 2.51
N HIS A 566 12.61 -0.02 2.64
CA HIS A 566 11.58 -0.15 3.67
C HIS A 566 10.48 0.93 3.65
N GLY A 567 10.78 2.17 3.28
CA GLY A 567 9.78 3.18 2.92
C GLY A 567 9.60 4.36 3.90
N GLU A 568 10.37 4.41 5.00
CA GLU A 568 10.35 5.51 5.99
C GLU A 568 10.69 6.87 5.36
N MET A 569 11.56 6.83 4.33
CA MET A 569 12.12 8.01 3.69
C MET A 569 11.77 8.06 2.20
N PRO A 570 10.50 8.33 1.83
CA PRO A 570 10.03 8.39 0.45
C PRO A 570 10.99 9.06 -0.54
N GLY A 571 11.50 8.27 -1.50
CA GLY A 571 12.46 8.71 -2.51
C GLY A 571 13.90 8.68 -2.02
N ILE A 572 14.29 9.59 -1.11
CA ILE A 572 15.69 9.72 -0.70
C ILE A 572 16.25 8.46 -0.02
N GLY A 573 15.43 7.73 0.75
CA GLY A 573 15.81 6.49 1.43
C GLY A 573 16.28 5.39 0.48
N PHE A 574 15.73 5.34 -0.73
CA PHE A 574 16.18 4.38 -1.76
C PHE A 574 17.59 4.68 -2.25
N HIS A 575 17.97 5.96 -2.35
CA HIS A 575 19.35 6.33 -2.67
C HIS A 575 20.29 6.01 -1.52
N TRP A 576 19.87 6.19 -0.27
CA TRP A 576 20.63 5.77 0.90
C TRP A 576 20.78 4.26 0.98
N GLU A 577 19.79 3.49 0.55
CA GLU A 577 19.89 2.02 0.45
C GLU A 577 20.97 1.63 -0.57
N MET A 578 20.96 2.22 -1.76
CA MET A 578 22.02 2.02 -2.76
C MET A 578 23.41 2.39 -2.21
N GLU A 579 23.54 3.56 -1.57
CA GLU A 579 24.80 4.01 -0.97
C GLU A 579 25.26 3.06 0.15
N ALA A 580 24.36 2.53 0.98
CA ALA A 580 24.67 1.58 2.04
C ALA A 580 25.20 0.24 1.49
N HIS A 581 24.63 -0.23 0.37
CA HIS A 581 25.17 -1.39 -0.35
C HIS A 581 26.58 -1.14 -0.89
N GLY A 582 26.85 0.07 -1.41
CA GLY A 582 28.19 0.50 -1.80
C GLY A 582 29.19 0.50 -0.64
N MET A 583 28.75 0.90 0.57
CA MET A 583 29.58 0.85 1.79
C MET A 583 29.93 -0.59 2.21
N GLY A 584 29.13 -1.59 1.82
CA GLY A 584 29.45 -3.02 1.96
C GLY A 584 30.40 -3.56 0.88
N GLY A 585 30.81 -2.72 -0.07
CA GLY A 585 31.80 -3.07 -1.09
C GLY A 585 31.22 -3.55 -2.42
N MET A 586 29.92 -3.38 -2.67
CA MET A 586 29.39 -3.46 -4.05
C MET A 586 29.98 -2.32 -4.90
N THR A 587 30.35 -2.64 -6.14
CA THR A 587 30.67 -1.61 -7.15
C THR A 587 29.39 -0.85 -7.53
N PRO A 588 29.50 0.38 -8.07
CA PRO A 588 28.31 1.09 -8.52
C PRO A 588 27.49 0.31 -9.56
N MET A 589 28.13 -0.45 -10.46
CA MET A 589 27.40 -1.28 -11.43
C MET A 589 26.62 -2.42 -10.74
N GLU A 590 27.22 -3.10 -9.76
CA GLU A 590 26.56 -4.15 -8.96
C GLU A 590 25.32 -3.59 -8.23
N VAL A 591 25.43 -2.39 -7.64
CA VAL A 591 24.30 -1.71 -7.00
C VAL A 591 23.20 -1.35 -8.00
N LEU A 592 23.56 -0.75 -9.14
CA LEU A 592 22.58 -0.36 -10.16
C LEU A 592 21.88 -1.58 -10.77
N HIS A 593 22.59 -2.70 -10.96
CA HIS A 593 22.01 -3.97 -11.39
C HIS A 593 20.97 -4.46 -10.37
N ALA A 594 21.34 -4.49 -9.08
CA ALA A 594 20.43 -4.88 -8.01
C ALA A 594 19.20 -3.97 -7.93
N ALA A 595 19.39 -2.65 -8.06
CA ALA A 595 18.32 -1.63 -8.01
C ALA A 595 17.40 -1.57 -9.24
N THR A 596 17.69 -2.35 -10.29
CA THR A 596 16.93 -2.37 -11.55
C THR A 596 16.53 -3.79 -11.95
N ILE A 597 17.33 -4.51 -12.73
CA ILE A 597 16.97 -5.83 -13.25
C ILE A 597 16.94 -6.90 -12.15
N GLY A 598 17.81 -6.80 -11.14
CA GLY A 598 17.79 -7.67 -9.95
C GLY A 598 16.50 -7.48 -9.15
N SER A 599 16.10 -6.23 -8.89
CA SER A 599 14.81 -5.88 -8.30
C SER A 599 13.63 -6.34 -9.15
N ALA A 600 13.66 -6.16 -10.47
CA ALA A 600 12.60 -6.62 -11.37
C ALA A 600 12.43 -8.14 -11.32
N GLU A 601 13.53 -8.89 -11.21
CA GLU A 601 13.51 -10.34 -11.05
C GLU A 601 12.97 -10.77 -9.69
N THR A 602 13.43 -10.10 -8.62
CA THR A 602 13.00 -10.30 -7.23
C THR A 602 11.47 -10.24 -7.09
N ILE A 603 10.80 -9.29 -7.76
CA ILE A 603 9.33 -9.17 -7.70
C ILE A 603 8.59 -9.92 -8.83
N GLY A 604 9.31 -10.70 -9.66
CA GLY A 604 8.71 -11.48 -10.74
C GLY A 604 8.22 -10.63 -11.93
N ARG A 605 8.94 -9.57 -12.29
CA ARG A 605 8.63 -8.61 -13.37
C ARG A 605 9.76 -8.39 -14.38
N ARG A 606 10.80 -9.23 -14.35
CA ARG A 606 11.95 -9.21 -15.28
C ARG A 606 11.54 -9.14 -16.77
N ALA A 607 10.43 -9.78 -17.15
CA ALA A 607 9.98 -9.80 -18.54
C ALA A 607 9.56 -8.41 -19.08
N THR A 608 9.19 -7.48 -18.20
CA THR A 608 8.59 -6.19 -18.60
C THR A 608 9.33 -4.96 -18.08
N LEU A 609 10.17 -5.12 -17.04
CA LEU A 609 10.84 -4.03 -16.32
C LEU A 609 12.33 -4.32 -16.10
N GLY A 610 13.05 -3.32 -15.59
CA GLY A 610 14.39 -3.47 -15.00
C GLY A 610 15.57 -3.36 -15.97
N SER A 611 15.34 -3.29 -17.28
CA SER A 611 16.42 -3.15 -18.28
C SER A 611 15.94 -2.38 -19.51
N LEU A 612 16.89 -1.81 -20.25
CA LEU A 612 16.65 -1.10 -21.50
C LEU A 612 16.65 -2.08 -22.68
N GLU A 613 15.58 -2.86 -22.81
CA GLU A 613 15.39 -3.85 -23.87
C GLU A 613 14.15 -3.55 -24.72
N VAL A 614 14.21 -3.87 -26.01
CA VAL A 614 13.07 -3.71 -26.93
C VAL A 614 11.86 -4.48 -26.42
N GLY A 615 10.70 -3.83 -26.44
CA GLY A 615 9.43 -4.39 -25.99
C GLY A 615 9.13 -4.16 -24.51
N LYS A 616 10.11 -3.86 -23.65
CA LYS A 616 9.87 -3.51 -22.24
C LYS A 616 9.22 -2.13 -22.11
N PHE A 617 8.62 -1.88 -20.94
CA PHE A 617 8.09 -0.55 -20.65
C PHE A 617 9.21 0.48 -20.67
N ALA A 618 8.90 1.67 -21.20
CA ALA A 618 9.82 2.79 -21.18
C ALA A 618 9.80 3.47 -19.80
N ASP A 619 10.43 2.79 -18.84
CA ASP A 619 10.64 3.27 -17.48
C ASP A 619 12.15 3.55 -17.33
N MET A 620 12.55 4.81 -17.17
CA MET A 620 13.95 5.25 -17.24
C MET A 620 14.26 6.38 -16.28
N VAL A 621 15.50 6.46 -15.82
CA VAL A 621 16.05 7.68 -15.18
C VAL A 621 17.17 8.24 -16.02
N ILE A 622 17.18 9.57 -16.17
CA ILE A 622 18.18 10.31 -16.92
C ILE A 622 18.91 11.21 -15.93
N LEU A 623 20.21 10.97 -15.75
CA LEU A 623 21.06 11.58 -14.74
C LEU A 623 21.99 12.64 -15.33
N ASP A 624 22.19 13.73 -14.60
CA ASP A 624 23.19 14.76 -14.93
C ASP A 624 24.64 14.35 -14.57
N GLY A 625 24.79 13.26 -13.81
CA GLY A 625 26.10 12.75 -13.36
C GLY A 625 26.39 11.32 -13.84
N ASP A 626 27.62 10.88 -13.57
CA ASP A 626 28.07 9.51 -13.80
C ASP A 626 27.93 8.68 -12.51
N PRO A 627 26.92 7.81 -12.38
CA PRO A 627 26.77 6.97 -11.21
C PRO A 627 27.88 5.91 -11.08
N LEU A 628 28.61 5.58 -12.15
CA LEU A 628 29.73 4.64 -12.10
C LEU A 628 31.01 5.26 -11.54
N ALA A 629 31.16 6.58 -11.63
CA ALA A 629 32.27 7.31 -11.03
C ALA A 629 32.04 7.54 -9.53
N ASP A 630 30.80 7.84 -9.15
CA ASP A 630 30.36 8.02 -7.78
C ASP A 630 28.87 7.69 -7.69
N LEU A 631 28.52 6.70 -6.88
CA LEU A 631 27.15 6.23 -6.74
C LEU A 631 26.19 7.35 -6.27
N ARG A 632 26.67 8.37 -5.56
CA ARG A 632 25.88 9.54 -5.16
C ARG A 632 25.33 10.32 -6.34
N ASN A 633 25.95 10.22 -7.52
CA ASN A 633 25.44 10.82 -8.75
C ASN A 633 24.12 10.18 -9.22
N ALA A 634 23.71 9.02 -8.68
CA ALA A 634 22.38 8.47 -8.91
C ALA A 634 21.26 9.41 -8.42
N ARG A 635 21.53 10.28 -7.44
CA ARG A 635 20.59 11.31 -6.96
C ARG A 635 20.41 12.47 -7.91
N ALA A 636 21.35 12.71 -8.82
CA ALA A 636 21.31 13.79 -9.81
C ALA A 636 20.35 13.48 -10.98
N VAL A 637 19.14 13.02 -10.65
CA VAL A 637 18.08 12.71 -11.61
C VAL A 637 17.61 14.02 -12.22
N ALA A 638 17.79 14.19 -13.53
CA ALA A 638 17.32 15.34 -14.27
C ALA A 638 15.89 15.12 -14.77
N GLN A 639 15.63 13.92 -15.31
CA GLN A 639 14.34 13.54 -15.85
C GLN A 639 14.03 12.09 -15.51
N VAL A 640 12.74 11.79 -15.39
CA VAL A 640 12.23 10.44 -15.15
C VAL A 640 11.19 10.13 -16.21
N MET A 641 11.33 8.97 -16.85
CA MET A 641 10.34 8.44 -17.77
C MET A 641 9.58 7.32 -17.08
N LEU A 642 8.25 7.39 -17.10
CA LEU A 642 7.35 6.37 -16.56
C LEU A 642 6.32 5.98 -17.61
N ALA A 643 6.32 4.71 -18.02
CA ALA A 643 5.46 4.18 -19.07
C ALA A 643 5.52 5.01 -20.35
N GLY A 644 6.66 5.61 -20.67
CA GLY A 644 6.86 6.53 -21.79
C GLY A 644 6.55 8.00 -21.52
N ARG A 645 5.86 8.37 -20.44
CA ARG A 645 5.68 9.79 -20.07
C ARG A 645 6.98 10.33 -19.50
N LEU A 646 7.44 11.47 -19.99
CA LEU A 646 8.67 12.10 -19.53
C LEU A 646 8.33 13.24 -18.57
N TYR A 647 8.99 13.26 -17.41
CA TYR A 647 8.83 14.27 -16.37
C TYR A 647 10.16 14.96 -16.08
N ASP A 648 10.09 16.24 -15.73
CA ASP A 648 11.18 16.93 -15.06
C ASP A 648 11.28 16.44 -13.61
N ALA A 649 12.45 16.01 -13.15
CA ALA A 649 12.58 15.41 -11.82
C ALA A 649 12.52 16.44 -10.68
N ALA A 650 12.81 17.71 -10.96
CA ALA A 650 12.77 18.77 -9.95
C ALA A 650 11.36 19.30 -9.74
N THR A 651 10.52 19.32 -10.78
CA THR A 651 9.16 19.88 -10.71
C THR A 651 8.05 18.84 -10.81
N LEU A 652 8.33 17.67 -11.39
CA LEU A 652 7.37 16.69 -11.90
C LEU A 652 6.38 17.25 -12.94
N ASP A 653 6.75 18.34 -13.60
CA ASP A 653 6.04 18.78 -14.80
C ASP A 653 6.19 17.70 -15.87
N GLN A 654 5.07 17.34 -16.49
CA GLN A 654 5.09 16.46 -17.64
C GLN A 654 5.67 17.23 -18.82
N LEU A 655 6.73 16.70 -19.40
CA LEU A 655 7.45 17.24 -20.55
C LEU A 655 6.94 16.62 -21.86
N TRP A 656 6.50 15.36 -21.81
CA TRP A 656 6.00 14.58 -22.94
C TRP A 656 5.03 13.48 -22.47
N PRO A 657 3.99 13.09 -23.25
CA PRO A 657 3.61 13.59 -24.58
C PRO A 657 2.85 14.92 -24.58
N VAL A 658 2.24 15.25 -23.43
CA VAL A 658 1.53 16.52 -23.25
C VAL A 658 2.31 17.34 -22.23
N ARG A 659 2.69 18.56 -22.59
CA ARG A 659 3.33 19.47 -21.63
C ARG A 659 2.31 19.94 -20.61
N GLN A 660 2.51 19.62 -19.34
CA GLN A 660 1.58 19.95 -18.27
C GLN A 660 2.34 20.21 -16.97
N PRO A 661 2.16 21.37 -16.32
CA PRO A 661 2.76 21.62 -15.03
C PRO A 661 2.10 20.76 -13.93
N LEU A 662 2.88 20.33 -12.94
CA LEU A 662 2.34 19.70 -11.74
C LEU A 662 1.56 20.77 -10.94
N PRO A 663 0.30 20.52 -10.55
CA PRO A 663 -0.42 21.43 -9.66
C PRO A 663 0.36 21.69 -8.35
N PRO A 664 0.27 22.90 -7.77
CA PRO A 664 0.90 23.19 -6.49
C PRO A 664 0.43 22.22 -5.41
N ALA A 665 1.37 21.68 -4.63
CA ALA A 665 1.04 20.77 -3.54
C ALA A 665 0.16 21.47 -2.49
N TRP A 666 -0.70 20.72 -1.80
CA TRP A 666 -1.53 21.26 -0.71
C TRP A 666 -0.73 21.92 0.43
N PHE A 667 0.54 21.56 0.60
CA PHE A 667 1.47 22.14 1.58
C PHE A 667 2.38 23.25 0.99
N SER A 668 2.09 23.75 -0.21
CA SER A 668 2.82 24.89 -0.80
C SER A 668 2.15 26.24 -0.50
N GLY A 669 2.92 27.25 -0.11
CA GLY A 669 2.45 28.62 0.17
C GLY A 669 2.63 29.09 1.63
N ASP A 670 2.41 30.39 1.91
CA ASP A 670 2.63 30.99 3.24
C ASP A 670 1.70 30.46 4.34
N GLU A 671 0.52 29.92 4.00
CA GLU A 671 -0.37 29.30 4.98
C GLU A 671 0.22 28.00 5.58
N ALA A 672 1.14 27.33 4.88
CA ALA A 672 1.88 26.19 5.42
C ALA A 672 2.89 26.61 6.51
N ARG A 673 3.24 27.91 6.62
CA ARG A 673 4.15 28.46 7.64
C ARG A 673 3.46 28.88 8.93
N ARG A 674 2.12 28.85 9.02
CA ARG A 674 1.36 29.29 10.22
C ARG A 674 1.63 28.49 11.51
N TRP A 675 2.46 27.44 11.45
CA TRP A 675 2.83 26.60 12.59
C TRP A 675 4.15 27.01 13.26
N LEU A 676 4.91 27.94 12.67
CA LEU A 676 5.97 28.62 13.40
C LEU A 676 5.34 29.78 14.16
N PRO A 677 5.57 29.92 15.48
CA PRO A 677 5.25 31.18 16.14
C PRO A 677 5.98 32.29 15.40
N ASP A 678 5.27 33.37 15.04
CA ASP A 678 5.85 34.58 14.46
C ASP A 678 7.07 34.97 15.31
N GLN A 679 8.27 34.83 14.74
CA GLN A 679 9.50 35.24 15.44
C GLN A 679 9.63 36.77 15.49
N ASP A 680 8.78 37.49 14.76
CA ASP A 680 8.72 38.96 14.73
C ASP A 680 7.65 39.54 15.68
N ALA A 681 7.03 38.72 16.54
CA ALA A 681 6.23 39.20 17.67
C ALA A 681 7.11 39.43 18.91
N ARG A 682 8.11 40.32 18.81
CA ARG A 682 8.73 41.03 19.94
C ARG A 682 9.19 42.43 19.57
#